data_AF-A0A969ZQH8-F1
#
_entry.id   AF-A0A969ZQH8-F1
#
_cell.length_a   1.000
_cell.length_b   1.000
_cell.length_c   1.000
_cell.angle_alpha   90.00
_cell.angle_beta   90.00
_cell.angle_gamma   90.00
#
_symmetry.space_group_name_H-M   'P 1'
#
loop_
_entity.id
_entity.type
_entity.pdbx_description
1 polymer ?
#
loop_
_entity_poly.entity_id
_entity_poly.type
_entity_poly.pdbx_seq_one_letter_code
_entity_poly.pdbx_strand_id
1 'polypeptide(L)'
;MRKKFSRSLKSLFAIFLCFSLIFTFLVGDSAFAAIQDFSSTSIYHDEERIIAPGVTLNIWKGVKNANTYKVGHTISFNPVTSDAKVLAAFGNSVKSRVTLSSTSKIEETRQGVSIIGGINGDYYYLENGVPIGLLIQNGRLISYSNTKWCAIGFNNDGSVVIDAPNIDMNFTHNGKQYNFGNLNKGQNDWGPYLYSSDFGPNTASTVPSLEVILDITSGEIKVDGTVTAKVSGIKINAKSTPIGENQLVLSARNNKPGFDILANFRIGDELTFTFRDVENKWANVDQAVGGDKILINNGAIVSGLSTTNYSPSTAVGVKADGEVVFFQVDGRSTLSQGISSMETAQFLLKAGCVKAIQLDGGGSSAIIARMPGHSSPGLLNNPSDGSERANSNGLLLVSKASIAIKEGEAQKSTVAGKLHTYPGLVYALPDSTVQFSALATNENYLPADLPQQLVWVSSTGEIDDQGKLIVGNKPGKYVVMAVSGLIGGASEVIIPDKITTLKPSKSVLSLLPGDVIDLSCEAYYQNIKVVSTDSSFNWQVEGNIGTITPDGVFTMSKDAEGSGRIKVSYGNTSAYIDVSVPASPNAIEDFEGAIGWGHTTVRAKSANVSVIQDPSLARSGNGLLKLDYDFTLGNGVEKGVAGVYAYTLDPNTKTKAELSIKGDPIAIGMWVYGDNSRTWIRGSVRDGSGQSFYIDFTPEYKPSTGTGGVDWTGWRYVEAKIPSGRKGPFVLETPIRVMCSRDEMRTKGTLYFDQIRAIYSGDEVVQETVVKITSPADNTVIKTGKIPLAAEIITDPKGAGVDPASIQVLLDGAALSGLSITGNGNITIKGEMGSDLPLADGYHTLVINYTDFAGKTGTKAITFTVDTGAPRVIAATTPTTITESGSFATILEIQNPKNLRKIYADILYDINDVEVVDADSKTAGLQIELEPWVLKGKIITHRVDTTHGRITLEIDDLTNLSAGDTVKFGTITFKAKPSFQENTQIKLRLGAMIVGDNPASQRFNIPDMNVNMEYLLSLKVEGVNQGQTTTITVTDKSGNPVENAEIYLNEISYPFWKTDENGQVVTNLIAPMLEREPLKIRAKKDGQISKAVVLGQ
;
A
#
# COMPACT_ATOMS: atom_id res chain seq x y z
N MET A 1 35.82 16.84 54.79
CA MET A 1 35.27 16.47 53.46
C MET A 1 35.69 15.07 52.97
N ARG A 2 36.98 14.69 52.99
CA ARG A 2 37.45 13.35 52.53
C ARG A 2 36.77 12.13 53.20
N LYS A 3 36.41 12.18 54.49
CA LYS A 3 35.71 11.08 55.18
C LYS A 3 34.21 10.94 54.82
N LYS A 4 33.53 12.01 54.37
CA LYS A 4 32.14 11.94 53.88
C LYS A 4 32.09 11.39 52.46
N PHE A 5 33.02 11.82 51.60
CA PHE A 5 33.15 11.32 50.23
C PHE A 5 33.50 9.82 50.18
N SER A 6 34.39 9.37 51.06
CA SER A 6 34.70 7.93 51.22
C SER A 6 33.55 7.10 51.81
N ARG A 7 32.58 7.70 52.51
CA ARG A 7 31.41 6.99 53.05
C ARG A 7 30.31 6.85 52.00
N SER A 8 30.05 7.91 51.22
CA SER A 8 29.13 7.85 50.08
C SER A 8 29.63 6.91 48.98
N LEU A 9 30.93 6.89 48.66
CA LEU A 9 31.48 5.98 47.66
C LEU A 9 31.42 4.51 48.10
N LYS A 10 31.57 4.24 49.42
CA LYS A 10 31.43 2.89 49.99
C LYS A 10 29.97 2.45 50.08
N SER A 11 29.03 3.35 50.35
CA SER A 11 27.58 3.07 50.22
C SER A 11 27.16 2.82 48.78
N LEU A 12 27.70 3.57 47.81
CA LEU A 12 27.43 3.36 46.38
C LEU A 12 27.99 2.00 45.94
N PHE A 13 29.21 1.64 46.34
CA PHE A 13 29.79 0.32 46.07
C PHE A 13 29.07 -0.81 46.78
N ALA A 14 28.58 -0.62 48.01
CA ALA A 14 27.79 -1.63 48.72
C ALA A 14 26.40 -1.80 48.11
N ILE A 15 25.77 -0.72 47.64
CA ILE A 15 24.53 -0.75 46.87
C ILE A 15 24.78 -1.45 45.53
N PHE A 16 25.85 -1.12 44.81
CA PHE A 16 26.24 -1.78 43.57
C PHE A 16 26.56 -3.27 43.76
N LEU A 17 27.21 -3.65 44.86
CA LEU A 17 27.51 -5.04 45.20
C LEU A 17 26.26 -5.81 45.65
N CYS A 18 25.36 -5.20 46.42
CA CYS A 18 24.04 -5.77 46.74
C CYS A 18 23.18 -5.91 45.49
N PHE A 19 23.18 -4.92 44.58
CA PHE A 19 22.55 -5.05 43.27
C PHE A 19 23.22 -6.17 42.47
N SER A 20 24.56 -6.32 42.47
CA SER A 20 25.30 -7.43 41.82
C SER A 20 24.95 -8.83 42.35
N LEU A 21 24.55 -8.93 43.62
CA LEU A 21 24.01 -10.16 44.19
C LEU A 21 22.53 -10.36 43.87
N ILE A 22 21.77 -9.27 43.72
CA ILE A 22 20.39 -9.27 43.23
C ILE A 22 20.34 -9.58 41.71
N PHE A 23 21.40 -9.28 40.95
CA PHE A 23 21.57 -9.61 39.52
C PHE A 23 21.51 -11.13 39.26
N THR A 24 21.80 -11.98 40.25
CA THR A 24 21.60 -13.44 40.16
C THR A 24 20.21 -13.92 40.59
N PHE A 25 19.43 -13.10 41.31
CA PHE A 25 18.10 -13.48 41.83
C PHE A 25 16.92 -12.82 41.10
N LEU A 26 17.09 -11.68 40.43
CA LEU A 26 16.04 -11.08 39.58
C LEU A 26 15.83 -11.84 38.25
N VAL A 27 16.71 -12.80 37.94
CA VAL A 27 16.67 -13.62 36.72
C VAL A 27 16.16 -15.05 37.02
N GLY A 28 15.61 -15.33 38.21
CA GLY A 28 14.91 -16.57 38.54
C GLY A 28 13.51 -16.24 39.10
N ASP A 29 12.42 -16.92 38.79
CA ASP A 29 12.24 -18.32 38.40
C ASP A 29 11.21 -18.45 37.28
N SER A 30 11.63 -19.00 36.13
CA SER A 30 10.86 -19.85 35.22
C SER A 30 11.81 -20.29 34.11
N ALA A 31 12.83 -21.08 34.43
CA ALA A 31 13.65 -21.69 33.38
C ALA A 31 12.82 -22.80 32.71
N PHE A 32 11.93 -22.44 31.78
CA PHE A 32 11.65 -23.36 30.68
C PHE A 32 12.97 -23.55 29.94
N ALA A 33 13.35 -24.79 29.68
CA ALA A 33 14.51 -25.05 28.84
C ALA A 33 14.22 -24.46 27.45
N ALA A 34 14.77 -23.27 27.16
CA ALA A 34 14.63 -22.61 25.88
C ALA A 34 14.99 -23.61 24.78
N ILE A 35 14.07 -23.82 23.83
CA ILE A 35 14.25 -24.80 22.76
C ILE A 35 15.43 -24.32 21.91
N GLN A 36 16.56 -25.02 22.00
CA GLN A 36 17.78 -24.64 21.27
C GLN A 36 17.74 -25.04 19.79
N ASP A 37 16.93 -26.04 19.46
CA ASP A 37 16.78 -26.57 18.11
C ASP A 37 15.47 -27.37 18.02
N PHE A 38 14.97 -27.59 16.81
CA PHE A 38 13.97 -28.61 16.52
C PHE A 38 14.16 -29.09 15.09
N SER A 39 14.01 -30.40 14.87
CA SER A 39 14.32 -30.99 13.55
C SER A 39 15.77 -30.65 13.16
N SER A 40 15.98 -30.10 11.96
CA SER A 40 17.25 -29.53 11.49
C SER A 40 17.35 -28.01 11.69
N THR A 41 16.45 -27.36 12.43
CA THR A 41 16.46 -25.91 12.68
C THR A 41 17.12 -25.60 14.01
N SER A 42 18.18 -24.79 14.01
CA SER A 42 18.80 -24.24 15.21
C SER A 42 18.18 -22.89 15.56
N ILE A 43 17.85 -22.66 16.83
CA ILE A 43 17.34 -21.37 17.33
C ILE A 43 18.53 -20.53 17.78
N TYR A 44 18.66 -19.32 17.22
CA TYR A 44 19.79 -18.41 17.48
C TYR A 44 19.37 -17.12 18.18
N HIS A 45 18.06 -16.90 18.32
CA HIS A 45 17.47 -15.79 19.04
C HIS A 45 16.22 -16.28 19.74
N ASP A 46 16.07 -15.87 20.99
CA ASP A 46 15.01 -16.26 21.90
C ASP A 46 14.81 -15.10 22.89
N GLU A 47 13.65 -14.45 22.84
CA GLU A 47 13.25 -13.38 23.76
C GLU A 47 12.00 -13.83 24.52
N GLU A 48 12.14 -14.03 25.83
CA GLU A 48 11.03 -14.40 26.71
C GLU A 48 10.55 -13.19 27.53
N ARG A 49 9.22 -13.04 27.66
CA ARG A 49 8.59 -12.04 28.51
C ARG A 49 7.35 -12.56 29.21
N ILE A 50 7.26 -12.33 30.51
CA ILE A 50 6.01 -12.49 31.25
C ILE A 50 5.08 -11.33 30.89
N ILE A 51 3.91 -11.62 30.34
CA ILE A 51 2.92 -10.64 29.87
C ILE A 51 1.68 -10.54 30.77
N ALA A 52 1.47 -11.53 31.65
CA ALA A 52 0.52 -11.51 32.75
C ALA A 52 0.97 -12.54 33.81
N PRO A 53 0.43 -12.54 35.05
CA PRO A 53 0.77 -13.56 36.03
C PRO A 53 0.54 -14.98 35.47
N GLY A 54 1.61 -15.77 35.38
CA GLY A 54 1.58 -17.13 34.81
C GLY A 54 1.37 -17.21 33.30
N VAL A 55 1.59 -16.11 32.55
CA VAL A 55 1.50 -16.06 31.09
C VAL A 55 2.80 -15.53 30.50
N THR A 56 3.42 -16.32 29.64
CA THR A 56 4.74 -16.04 29.07
C THR A 56 4.66 -15.98 27.55
N LEU A 57 5.07 -14.86 26.96
CA LEU A 57 5.34 -14.69 25.54
C LEU A 57 6.79 -15.07 25.26
N ASN A 58 7.02 -15.80 24.18
CA ASN A 58 8.35 -16.08 23.66
C ASN A 58 8.40 -15.75 22.17
N ILE A 59 9.48 -15.09 21.73
CA ILE A 59 9.77 -14.74 20.35
C ILE A 59 11.07 -15.42 19.96
N TRP A 60 11.03 -16.30 18.97
CA TRP A 60 12.21 -17.06 18.57
C TRP A 60 12.51 -16.89 17.08
N LYS A 61 13.80 -16.92 16.74
CA LYS A 61 14.28 -16.99 15.36
C LYS A 61 15.22 -18.17 15.20
N GLY A 62 14.94 -18.96 14.17
CA GLY A 62 15.68 -20.17 13.85
C GLY A 62 16.19 -20.19 12.42
N VAL A 63 17.19 -21.01 12.19
CA VAL A 63 17.83 -21.22 10.89
C VAL A 63 18.07 -22.70 10.66
N LYS A 64 17.65 -23.22 9.51
CA LYS A 64 17.89 -24.63 9.13
C LYS A 64 19.26 -24.81 8.47
N ASN A 65 19.51 -24.00 7.45
CA ASN A 65 20.78 -23.87 6.72
C ASN A 65 21.05 -22.37 6.52
N ALA A 66 22.23 -21.97 6.00
CA ALA A 66 22.69 -20.57 5.95
C ALA A 66 21.66 -19.49 5.56
N ASN A 67 20.66 -19.79 4.73
CA ASN A 67 19.66 -18.83 4.23
C ASN A 67 18.19 -19.26 4.43
N THR A 68 17.91 -20.23 5.29
CA THR A 68 16.54 -20.73 5.52
C THR A 68 16.07 -20.38 6.92
N TYR A 69 15.57 -19.15 7.05
CA TYR A 69 15.12 -18.57 8.31
C TYR A 69 13.68 -18.96 8.66
N LYS A 70 13.41 -18.98 9.96
CA LYS A 70 12.10 -19.16 10.56
C LYS A 70 11.94 -18.17 11.71
N VAL A 71 10.77 -17.54 11.79
CA VAL A 71 10.40 -16.64 12.89
C VAL A 71 9.11 -17.15 13.48
N GLY A 72 9.07 -17.32 14.79
CA GLY A 72 7.86 -17.77 15.46
C GLY A 72 7.71 -17.19 16.85
N HIS A 73 6.50 -17.39 17.36
CA HIS A 73 6.03 -16.86 18.61
C HIS A 73 5.30 -17.96 19.37
N THR A 74 5.42 -17.94 20.70
CA THR A 74 4.55 -18.76 21.55
C THR A 74 4.01 -17.95 22.72
N ILE A 75 2.78 -18.25 23.13
CA ILE A 75 2.22 -17.78 24.41
C ILE A 75 1.91 -19.02 25.23
N SER A 76 2.57 -19.18 26.38
CA SER A 76 2.37 -20.29 27.29
C SER A 76 1.62 -19.82 28.54
N PHE A 77 0.61 -20.58 28.95
CA PHE A 77 -0.21 -20.28 30.14
C PHE A 77 -0.89 -21.54 30.65
N ASN A 78 -1.16 -21.61 31.96
CA ASN A 78 -2.01 -22.66 32.53
C ASN A 78 -3.41 -22.09 32.82
N PRO A 79 -4.50 -22.62 32.22
CA PRO A 79 -5.85 -22.09 32.41
C PRO A 79 -6.33 -22.06 33.87
N VAL A 80 -5.76 -22.91 34.74
CA VAL A 80 -6.10 -22.99 36.16
C VAL A 80 -5.32 -21.95 36.96
N THR A 81 -3.98 -21.96 36.84
CA THR A 81 -3.09 -21.23 37.77
C THR A 81 -2.67 -19.83 37.28
N SER A 82 -2.82 -19.53 35.99
CA SER A 82 -2.49 -18.21 35.44
C SER A 82 -3.67 -17.22 35.52
N ASP A 83 -3.39 -15.94 35.26
CA ASP A 83 -4.40 -14.88 35.10
C ASP A 83 -5.16 -14.99 33.77
N ALA A 84 -4.84 -15.94 32.88
CA ALA A 84 -5.51 -16.07 31.59
C ALA A 84 -6.79 -16.94 31.69
N LYS A 85 -7.91 -16.39 31.18
CA LYS A 85 -9.11 -17.14 30.81
C LYS A 85 -9.23 -17.16 29.29
N VAL A 86 -9.40 -18.33 28.70
CA VAL A 86 -9.58 -18.46 27.25
C VAL A 86 -10.99 -17.97 26.86
N LEU A 87 -11.09 -17.30 25.71
CA LEU A 87 -12.34 -16.90 25.07
C LEU A 87 -12.27 -17.28 23.59
N ALA A 88 -13.20 -18.12 23.13
CA ALA A 88 -13.44 -18.29 21.71
C ALA A 88 -14.16 -17.03 21.21
N ALA A 89 -13.57 -16.33 20.24
CA ALA A 89 -14.09 -15.07 19.74
C ALA A 89 -14.31 -15.14 18.23
N PHE A 90 -15.36 -14.50 17.75
CA PHE A 90 -15.68 -14.36 16.34
C PHE A 90 -16.25 -12.97 16.11
N GLY A 91 -16.47 -12.58 14.86
CA GLY A 91 -17.02 -11.26 14.54
C GLY A 91 -18.49 -11.08 14.97
N ASN A 92 -19.20 -10.16 14.33
CA ASN A 92 -20.60 -9.88 14.65
C ASN A 92 -21.57 -11.05 14.38
N SER A 93 -21.14 -12.04 13.60
CA SER A 93 -21.88 -13.29 13.33
C SER A 93 -20.94 -14.38 12.84
N VAL A 94 -21.39 -15.64 12.82
CA VAL A 94 -20.60 -16.80 12.35
C VAL A 94 -20.10 -16.64 10.91
N LYS A 95 -20.80 -15.88 10.05
CA LYS A 95 -20.40 -15.61 8.66
C LYS A 95 -19.54 -14.35 8.48
N SER A 96 -19.32 -13.60 9.56
CA SER A 96 -18.46 -12.40 9.49
C SER A 96 -16.99 -12.78 9.60
N ARG A 97 -16.13 -12.02 8.93
CA ARG A 97 -14.68 -12.12 9.08
C ARG A 97 -14.13 -10.82 9.62
N VAL A 98 -13.26 -10.92 10.61
CA VAL A 98 -12.60 -9.78 11.26
C VAL A 98 -11.16 -10.17 11.56
N THR A 99 -10.25 -9.20 11.58
CA THR A 99 -8.86 -9.49 11.97
C THR A 99 -8.78 -9.88 13.44
N LEU A 100 -7.73 -10.60 13.85
CA LEU A 100 -7.55 -10.99 15.25
C LEU A 100 -7.39 -9.76 16.14
N SER A 101 -6.62 -8.77 15.69
CA SER A 101 -6.46 -7.47 16.35
C SER A 101 -7.80 -6.76 16.55
N SER A 102 -8.64 -6.74 15.50
CA SER A 102 -9.98 -6.14 15.56
C SER A 102 -10.92 -6.91 16.49
N THR A 103 -10.86 -8.25 16.46
CA THR A 103 -11.64 -9.12 17.35
C THR A 103 -11.30 -8.85 18.81
N SER A 104 -10.01 -8.72 19.13
CA SER A 104 -9.57 -8.31 20.46
C SER A 104 -10.18 -6.98 20.88
N LYS A 105 -10.15 -5.96 20.01
CA LYS A 105 -10.70 -4.65 20.35
C LYS A 105 -12.21 -4.66 20.56
N ILE A 106 -12.92 -5.43 19.74
CA ILE A 106 -14.36 -5.66 19.88
C ILE A 106 -14.64 -6.27 21.24
N GLU A 107 -13.92 -7.32 21.63
CA GLU A 107 -14.15 -8.01 22.91
C GLU A 107 -13.72 -7.18 24.13
N GLU A 108 -12.62 -6.41 24.07
CA GLU A 108 -12.26 -5.44 25.11
C GLU A 108 -13.41 -4.45 25.36
N THR A 109 -14.00 -3.93 24.28
CA THR A 109 -15.07 -2.93 24.35
C THR A 109 -16.39 -3.54 24.79
N ARG A 110 -16.77 -4.69 24.19
CA ARG A 110 -18.03 -5.39 24.44
C ARG A 110 -18.08 -5.94 25.86
N GLN A 111 -16.97 -6.51 26.34
CA GLN A 111 -16.93 -7.14 27.64
C GLN A 111 -16.41 -6.19 28.73
N GLY A 112 -15.75 -5.08 28.42
CA GLY A 112 -15.17 -4.19 29.43
C GLY A 112 -14.01 -4.83 30.20
N VAL A 113 -13.23 -5.69 29.52
CA VAL A 113 -12.11 -6.47 30.09
C VAL A 113 -10.83 -6.16 29.32
N SER A 114 -9.71 -6.70 29.79
CA SER A 114 -8.43 -6.56 29.09
C SER A 114 -7.96 -7.89 28.49
N ILE A 115 -7.53 -7.82 27.23
CA ILE A 115 -6.98 -8.97 26.51
C ILE A 115 -5.46 -9.02 26.70
N ILE A 116 -4.95 -10.16 27.13
CA ILE A 116 -3.54 -10.46 27.32
C ILE A 116 -2.89 -10.82 25.99
N GLY A 117 -3.56 -11.61 25.15
CA GLY A 117 -3.07 -12.03 23.83
C GLY A 117 -4.05 -12.97 23.13
N GLY A 118 -3.64 -13.58 22.04
CA GLY A 118 -4.48 -14.52 21.29
C GLY A 118 -3.90 -14.96 19.96
N ILE A 119 -4.56 -15.93 19.34
CA ILE A 119 -4.22 -16.50 18.02
C ILE A 119 -5.48 -16.67 17.16
N ASN A 120 -5.30 -16.76 15.84
CA ASN A 120 -6.38 -17.15 14.94
C ASN A 120 -6.84 -18.60 15.19
N GLY A 121 -8.07 -18.91 14.78
CA GLY A 121 -8.74 -20.18 15.08
C GLY A 121 -8.91 -21.10 13.87
N ASP A 122 -10.16 -21.49 13.66
CA ASP A 122 -10.61 -22.52 12.75
C ASP A 122 -10.40 -22.18 11.27
N TYR A 123 -10.43 -23.21 10.44
CA TYR A 123 -10.57 -23.06 9.00
C TYR A 123 -11.98 -22.59 8.65
N TYR A 124 -12.10 -21.90 7.53
CA TYR A 124 -13.36 -21.32 7.09
C TYR A 124 -13.43 -21.22 5.56
N TYR A 125 -14.65 -21.10 5.07
CA TYR A 125 -14.91 -20.87 3.65
C TYR A 125 -14.63 -19.38 3.32
N LEU A 126 -13.63 -19.10 2.47
CA LEU A 126 -13.24 -17.74 2.12
C LEU A 126 -14.37 -16.94 1.44
N GLU A 127 -15.27 -17.65 0.75
CA GLU A 127 -16.39 -17.07 0.02
C GLU A 127 -17.49 -16.51 0.93
N ASN A 128 -17.63 -17.02 2.16
CA ASN A 128 -18.76 -16.67 3.04
C ASN A 128 -18.39 -16.50 4.52
N GLY A 129 -17.13 -16.73 4.90
CA GLY A 129 -16.61 -16.54 6.26
C GLY A 129 -17.00 -17.63 7.27
N VAL A 130 -17.81 -18.62 6.89
CA VAL A 130 -18.35 -19.60 7.83
C VAL A 130 -17.26 -20.59 8.26
N PRO A 131 -17.03 -20.80 9.57
CA PRO A 131 -16.07 -21.77 10.09
C PRO A 131 -16.49 -23.20 9.75
N ILE A 132 -15.51 -24.08 9.52
CA ILE A 132 -15.75 -25.47 9.11
C ILE A 132 -16.05 -26.36 10.32
N GLY A 133 -15.28 -26.24 11.38
CA GLY A 133 -15.36 -27.06 12.58
C GLY A 133 -16.37 -26.57 13.63
N LEU A 134 -16.09 -26.97 14.87
CA LEU A 134 -16.87 -26.65 16.07
C LEU A 134 -16.59 -25.22 16.54
N LEU A 135 -17.64 -24.50 16.94
CA LEU A 135 -17.52 -23.25 17.68
C LEU A 135 -18.42 -23.30 18.91
N ILE A 136 -17.82 -23.19 20.10
CA ILE A 136 -18.53 -23.06 21.37
C ILE A 136 -18.04 -21.77 22.04
N GLN A 137 -18.97 -20.95 22.54
CA GLN A 137 -18.65 -19.76 23.33
C GLN A 137 -19.59 -19.69 24.53
N ASN A 138 -19.02 -19.59 25.74
CA ASN A 138 -19.74 -19.56 27.01
C ASN A 138 -20.71 -20.75 27.17
N GLY A 139 -20.26 -21.93 26.77
CA GLY A 139 -21.03 -23.19 26.80
C GLY A 139 -22.15 -23.31 25.76
N ARG A 140 -22.40 -22.27 24.96
CA ARG A 140 -23.37 -22.31 23.84
C ARG A 140 -22.73 -22.91 22.61
N LEU A 141 -23.41 -23.85 21.97
CA LEU A 141 -23.00 -24.41 20.69
C LEU A 141 -23.37 -23.42 19.57
N ILE A 142 -22.38 -22.73 19.03
CA ILE A 142 -22.59 -21.60 18.11
C ILE A 142 -22.61 -22.07 16.65
N SER A 143 -21.73 -22.98 16.25
CA SER A 143 -21.69 -23.52 14.89
C SER A 143 -21.10 -24.92 14.91
N TYR A 144 -21.73 -25.84 14.17
CA TYR A 144 -21.24 -27.22 14.07
C TYR A 144 -21.86 -27.96 12.88
N SER A 145 -21.08 -28.87 12.31
CA SER A 145 -21.55 -29.94 11.43
C SER A 145 -20.64 -31.16 11.57
N ASN A 146 -21.11 -32.35 11.22
CA ASN A 146 -20.35 -33.59 11.37
C ASN A 146 -19.30 -33.75 10.25
N THR A 147 -18.25 -32.92 10.28
CA THR A 147 -17.21 -32.82 9.24
C THR A 147 -16.00 -33.71 9.49
N LYS A 148 -15.91 -34.37 10.66
CA LYS A 148 -14.72 -35.09 11.16
C LYS A 148 -13.48 -34.22 11.40
N TRP A 149 -13.63 -32.90 11.32
CA TRP A 149 -12.57 -31.96 11.73
C TRP A 149 -12.33 -32.07 13.23
N CYS A 150 -11.09 -31.85 13.65
CA CYS A 150 -10.75 -31.83 15.07
C CYS A 150 -11.18 -30.49 15.69
N ALA A 151 -11.16 -30.41 17.01
CA ALA A 151 -11.36 -29.17 17.74
C ALA A 151 -10.50 -29.14 19.01
N ILE A 152 -10.31 -27.94 19.54
CA ILE A 152 -9.82 -27.72 20.89
C ILE A 152 -10.90 -27.06 21.73
N GLY A 153 -11.15 -27.61 22.91
CA GLY A 153 -12.13 -27.14 23.87
C GLY A 153 -11.50 -26.87 25.24
N PHE A 154 -12.00 -25.86 25.94
CA PHE A 154 -11.60 -25.48 27.28
C PHE A 154 -12.82 -25.57 28.20
N ASN A 155 -12.72 -26.36 29.26
CA ASN A 155 -13.74 -26.46 30.30
C ASN A 155 -13.56 -25.32 31.33
N ASN A 156 -14.62 -25.02 32.08
CA ASN A 156 -14.58 -23.99 33.13
C ASN A 156 -13.60 -24.31 34.29
N ASP A 157 -13.28 -25.60 34.50
CA ASP A 157 -12.28 -26.04 35.48
C ASP A 157 -10.83 -25.93 34.98
N GLY A 158 -10.63 -25.46 33.73
CA GLY A 158 -9.34 -25.29 33.08
C GLY A 158 -8.80 -26.54 32.38
N SER A 159 -9.50 -27.68 32.43
CA SER A 159 -9.13 -28.86 31.66
C SER A 159 -9.38 -28.65 30.16
N VAL A 160 -8.52 -29.27 29.33
CA VAL A 160 -8.50 -29.06 27.87
C VAL A 160 -8.81 -30.35 27.13
N VAL A 161 -9.68 -30.25 26.13
CA VAL A 161 -10.08 -31.35 25.25
C VAL A 161 -9.51 -31.08 23.85
N ILE A 162 -8.77 -32.03 23.29
CA ILE A 162 -8.36 -32.04 21.88
C ILE A 162 -8.79 -33.38 21.30
N ASP A 163 -9.80 -33.35 20.42
CA ASP A 163 -10.36 -34.53 19.75
C ASP A 163 -11.24 -34.14 18.55
N ALA A 164 -11.79 -35.12 17.84
CA ALA A 164 -12.84 -34.91 16.84
C ALA A 164 -14.24 -34.93 17.52
N PRO A 165 -15.00 -33.82 17.48
CA PRO A 165 -16.36 -33.79 17.99
C PRO A 165 -17.31 -34.70 17.21
N ASN A 166 -18.23 -35.34 17.94
CA ASN A 166 -19.28 -36.20 17.39
C ASN A 166 -20.62 -35.88 18.06
N ILE A 167 -21.14 -34.70 17.74
CA ILE A 167 -22.44 -34.21 18.25
C ILE A 167 -23.54 -34.65 17.28
N ASP A 168 -24.47 -35.46 17.76
CA ASP A 168 -25.66 -35.87 17.04
C ASP A 168 -26.78 -34.84 17.24
N MET A 169 -27.26 -34.27 16.13
CA MET A 169 -28.22 -33.16 16.12
C MET A 169 -29.54 -33.59 15.52
N ASN A 170 -30.56 -33.72 16.38
CA ASN A 170 -31.87 -34.22 16.00
C ASN A 170 -33.00 -33.33 16.51
N PHE A 171 -34.10 -33.26 15.76
CA PHE A 171 -35.36 -32.72 16.24
C PHE A 171 -36.46 -33.79 16.24
N THR A 172 -37.37 -33.69 17.19
CA THR A 172 -38.53 -34.58 17.32
C THR A 172 -39.81 -33.82 16.98
N HIS A 173 -40.63 -34.38 16.11
CA HIS A 173 -41.96 -33.89 15.77
C HIS A 173 -42.95 -35.07 15.78
N ASN A 174 -44.04 -34.96 16.54
CA ASN A 174 -45.08 -35.99 16.72
C ASN A 174 -44.51 -37.39 17.08
N GLY A 175 -43.54 -37.43 17.99
CA GLY A 175 -42.89 -38.66 18.45
C GLY A 175 -41.89 -39.28 17.46
N LYS A 176 -41.68 -38.68 16.29
CA LYS A 176 -40.67 -39.13 15.31
C LYS A 176 -39.46 -38.20 15.31
N GLN A 177 -38.28 -38.79 15.33
CA GLN A 177 -37.00 -38.09 15.35
C GLN A 177 -36.43 -37.95 13.93
N TYR A 178 -35.80 -36.80 13.66
CA TYR A 178 -35.17 -36.45 12.39
C TYR A 178 -33.83 -35.77 12.64
N ASN A 179 -32.82 -36.08 11.82
CA ASN A 179 -31.51 -35.44 11.89
C ASN A 179 -31.49 -34.14 11.08
N PHE A 180 -30.77 -33.12 11.57
CA PHE A 180 -30.59 -31.85 10.86
C PHE A 180 -29.13 -31.39 10.70
N GLY A 181 -28.14 -32.28 10.92
CA GLY A 181 -26.71 -32.29 10.56
C GLY A 181 -25.81 -31.03 10.52
N ASN A 182 -26.36 -29.82 10.46
CA ASN A 182 -25.71 -28.54 10.22
C ASN A 182 -26.41 -27.46 11.06
N LEU A 183 -25.66 -26.87 11.99
CA LEU A 183 -26.04 -25.70 12.77
C LEU A 183 -25.19 -24.51 12.33
N ASN A 184 -25.83 -23.44 11.87
CA ASN A 184 -25.18 -22.19 11.45
C ASN A 184 -24.06 -22.43 10.41
N LYS A 185 -24.39 -23.21 9.36
CA LYS A 185 -23.49 -23.50 8.23
C LYS A 185 -24.07 -23.01 6.90
N GLY A 186 -23.21 -22.78 5.91
CA GLY A 186 -23.63 -22.45 4.56
C GLY A 186 -24.50 -23.54 3.95
N GLN A 187 -25.69 -23.16 3.48
CA GLN A 187 -26.67 -24.11 2.95
C GLN A 187 -26.18 -24.76 1.65
N ASN A 188 -26.21 -26.09 1.56
CA ASN A 188 -26.03 -26.84 0.32
C ASN A 188 -27.24 -27.77 0.06
N ASP A 189 -27.09 -28.75 -0.83
CA ASP A 189 -28.15 -29.69 -1.19
C ASP A 189 -28.52 -30.72 -0.10
N TRP A 190 -27.82 -30.76 1.04
CA TRP A 190 -28.00 -31.74 2.11
C TRP A 190 -28.56 -31.07 3.37
N GLY A 191 -29.89 -31.03 3.48
CA GLY A 191 -30.60 -30.46 4.64
C GLY A 191 -31.39 -31.49 5.45
N PRO A 192 -32.09 -31.04 6.50
CA PRO A 192 -32.30 -29.63 6.88
C PRO A 192 -31.08 -28.95 7.50
N TYR A 193 -31.05 -27.62 7.49
CA TYR A 193 -30.09 -26.77 8.22
C TYR A 193 -30.83 -26.02 9.32
N LEU A 194 -30.23 -25.92 10.52
CA LEU A 194 -30.75 -25.07 11.59
C LEU A 194 -29.94 -23.77 11.68
N TYR A 195 -30.64 -22.64 11.68
CA TYR A 195 -30.06 -21.31 11.84
C TYR A 195 -30.54 -20.66 13.13
N SER A 196 -29.63 -20.11 13.92
CA SER A 196 -29.88 -19.18 15.02
C SER A 196 -29.45 -17.76 14.63
N SER A 197 -29.76 -16.79 15.48
CA SER A 197 -29.30 -15.40 15.35
C SER A 197 -27.77 -15.27 15.31
N ASP A 198 -27.03 -16.24 15.84
CA ASP A 198 -25.56 -16.25 15.79
C ASP A 198 -25.03 -16.37 14.35
N PHE A 199 -25.78 -16.98 13.42
CA PHE A 199 -25.40 -17.04 12.00
C PHE A 199 -25.40 -15.66 11.33
N GLY A 200 -26.17 -14.72 11.88
CA GLY A 200 -26.39 -13.38 11.37
C GLY A 200 -27.88 -13.05 11.26
N PRO A 201 -28.23 -11.88 10.70
CA PRO A 201 -29.61 -11.38 10.73
C PRO A 201 -30.60 -12.20 9.88
N ASN A 202 -30.10 -13.15 9.06
CA ASN A 202 -30.91 -13.99 8.19
C ASN A 202 -30.16 -15.27 7.77
N THR A 203 -30.91 -16.25 7.22
CA THR A 203 -30.41 -17.57 6.79
C THR A 203 -29.43 -17.54 5.62
N ALA A 204 -29.33 -16.42 4.88
CA ALA A 204 -28.48 -16.26 3.70
C ALA A 204 -28.62 -17.35 2.62
N SER A 205 -29.76 -18.06 2.59
CA SER A 205 -30.08 -19.06 1.55
C SER A 205 -30.12 -18.39 0.18
N THR A 206 -29.27 -18.75 -0.78
CA THR A 206 -29.22 -18.08 -2.08
C THR A 206 -30.15 -18.69 -3.14
N VAL A 207 -30.75 -19.84 -2.84
CA VAL A 207 -31.64 -20.58 -3.75
C VAL A 207 -33.00 -20.83 -3.11
N PRO A 208 -34.08 -21.02 -3.91
CA PRO A 208 -35.41 -21.29 -3.39
C PRO A 208 -35.42 -22.47 -2.41
N SER A 209 -35.85 -22.18 -1.19
CA SER A 209 -35.89 -23.12 -0.07
C SER A 209 -37.24 -23.09 0.63
N LEU A 210 -37.57 -24.17 1.33
CA LEU A 210 -38.60 -24.19 2.34
C LEU A 210 -37.96 -23.83 3.68
N GLU A 211 -38.41 -22.74 4.29
CA GLU A 211 -37.88 -22.22 5.55
C GLU A 211 -38.99 -22.14 6.60
N VAL A 212 -38.75 -22.77 7.74
CA VAL A 212 -39.68 -22.87 8.87
C VAL A 212 -39.13 -22.01 10.01
N ILE A 213 -39.86 -20.98 10.37
CA ILE A 213 -39.52 -20.05 11.46
C ILE A 213 -40.09 -20.64 12.76
N LEU A 214 -39.24 -20.67 13.78
CA LEU A 214 -39.50 -21.32 15.06
C LEU A 214 -39.23 -20.31 16.18
N ASP A 215 -40.21 -20.09 17.06
CA ASP A 215 -40.02 -19.29 18.26
C ASP A 215 -39.60 -20.21 19.41
N ILE A 216 -38.45 -19.94 20.04
CA ILE A 216 -37.95 -20.75 21.15
C ILE A 216 -38.85 -20.53 22.37
N THR A 217 -39.38 -21.62 22.93
CA THR A 217 -40.23 -21.60 24.13
C THR A 217 -39.46 -21.96 25.39
N SER A 218 -38.41 -22.78 25.28
CA SER A 218 -37.52 -23.12 26.39
C SER A 218 -36.20 -23.74 25.93
N GLY A 219 -35.17 -23.65 26.79
CA GLY A 219 -33.85 -24.23 26.55
C GLY A 219 -32.89 -23.32 25.79
N GLU A 220 -31.63 -23.75 25.71
CA GLU A 220 -30.57 -23.07 24.98
C GLU A 220 -29.79 -24.07 24.12
N ILE A 221 -29.26 -23.62 22.99
CA ILE A 221 -28.45 -24.47 22.11
C ILE A 221 -27.09 -24.72 22.78
N LYS A 222 -26.94 -25.91 23.38
CA LYS A 222 -25.75 -26.37 24.11
C LYS A 222 -25.52 -27.86 23.83
N VAL A 223 -24.28 -28.31 23.98
CA VAL A 223 -23.94 -29.75 23.93
C VAL A 223 -24.68 -30.48 25.06
N ASP A 224 -25.28 -31.63 24.75
CA ASP A 224 -26.22 -32.39 25.57
C ASP A 224 -27.47 -31.61 26.04
N GLY A 225 -27.68 -30.42 25.47
CA GLY A 225 -28.83 -29.57 25.72
C GLY A 225 -30.06 -29.98 24.91
N THR A 226 -31.20 -29.45 25.35
CA THR A 226 -32.50 -29.57 24.65
C THR A 226 -33.09 -28.19 24.45
N VAL A 227 -33.67 -27.95 23.27
CA VAL A 227 -34.40 -26.72 22.93
C VAL A 227 -35.79 -27.08 22.45
N THR A 228 -36.82 -26.49 23.04
CA THR A 228 -38.20 -26.62 22.55
C THR A 228 -38.59 -25.32 21.84
N ALA A 229 -39.17 -25.45 20.65
CA ALA A 229 -39.59 -24.30 19.85
C ALA A 229 -40.91 -24.60 19.12
N LYS A 230 -41.68 -23.55 18.86
CA LYS A 230 -42.99 -23.62 18.19
C LYS A 230 -42.91 -23.00 16.80
N VAL A 231 -43.48 -23.65 15.80
CA VAL A 231 -43.53 -23.11 14.43
C VAL A 231 -44.40 -21.84 14.41
N SER A 232 -43.78 -20.70 14.12
CA SER A 232 -44.45 -19.40 14.04
C SER A 232 -44.66 -18.94 12.59
N GLY A 233 -43.92 -19.49 11.63
CA GLY A 233 -44.09 -19.19 10.21
C GLY A 233 -43.49 -20.24 9.28
N ILE A 234 -44.02 -20.33 8.06
CA ILE A 234 -43.51 -21.20 7.00
C ILE A 234 -43.43 -20.39 5.72
N LYS A 235 -42.25 -20.38 5.08
CA LYS A 235 -42.00 -19.67 3.82
C LYS A 235 -41.57 -20.66 2.75
N ILE A 236 -42.35 -20.71 1.67
CA ILE A 236 -42.03 -21.47 0.46
C ILE A 236 -41.21 -20.62 -0.50
N ASN A 237 -40.28 -21.24 -1.24
CA ASN A 237 -39.40 -20.55 -2.19
C ASN A 237 -38.60 -19.38 -1.58
N ALA A 238 -38.34 -19.43 -0.27
CA ALA A 238 -37.56 -18.42 0.43
C ALA A 238 -36.11 -18.42 -0.08
N LYS A 239 -35.53 -17.23 -0.21
CA LYS A 239 -34.14 -17.01 -0.62
C LYS A 239 -33.38 -16.16 0.41
N SER A 240 -33.78 -16.25 1.68
CA SER A 240 -33.22 -15.60 2.87
C SER A 240 -34.37 -15.19 3.78
N THR A 241 -34.39 -15.73 5.00
CA THR A 241 -35.39 -15.39 6.02
C THR A 241 -34.72 -14.69 7.19
N PRO A 242 -35.23 -13.52 7.64
CA PRO A 242 -34.76 -12.88 8.86
C PRO A 242 -34.88 -13.80 10.07
N ILE A 243 -33.91 -13.70 11.00
CA ILE A 243 -33.88 -14.48 12.24
C ILE A 243 -33.93 -13.50 13.41
N GLY A 244 -34.98 -13.57 14.23
CA GLY A 244 -35.08 -12.79 15.47
C GLY A 244 -34.22 -13.36 16.61
N GLU A 245 -34.01 -12.57 17.67
CA GLU A 245 -33.14 -12.94 18.81
C GLU A 245 -33.54 -14.25 19.51
N ASN A 246 -34.84 -14.54 19.59
CA ASN A 246 -35.37 -15.78 20.20
C ASN A 246 -36.01 -16.71 19.15
N GLN A 247 -35.48 -16.69 17.93
CA GLN A 247 -35.98 -17.49 16.82
C GLN A 247 -34.90 -18.42 16.26
N LEU A 248 -35.37 -19.53 15.73
CA LEU A 248 -34.61 -20.42 14.87
C LEU A 248 -35.26 -20.49 13.49
N VAL A 249 -34.48 -20.85 12.48
CA VAL A 249 -35.01 -21.17 11.15
C VAL A 249 -34.48 -22.53 10.72
N LEU A 250 -35.38 -23.47 10.46
CA LEU A 250 -35.06 -24.74 9.83
C LEU A 250 -35.25 -24.61 8.32
N SER A 251 -34.23 -24.92 7.54
CA SER A 251 -34.20 -24.62 6.11
C SER A 251 -33.78 -25.84 5.29
N ALA A 252 -34.50 -26.11 4.21
CA ALA A 252 -34.10 -27.10 3.21
C ALA A 252 -34.38 -26.58 1.79
N ARG A 253 -33.43 -26.78 0.89
CA ARG A 253 -33.60 -26.42 -0.52
C ARG A 253 -34.77 -27.18 -1.14
N ASN A 254 -35.47 -26.56 -2.07
CA ASN A 254 -36.57 -27.21 -2.77
C ASN A 254 -36.13 -28.51 -3.45
N ASN A 255 -36.93 -29.57 -3.31
CA ASN A 255 -36.69 -30.89 -3.92
C ASN A 255 -35.36 -31.56 -3.49
N LYS A 256 -34.83 -31.19 -2.32
CA LYS A 256 -33.61 -31.76 -1.75
C LYS A 256 -33.89 -32.44 -0.41
N PRO A 257 -33.00 -33.33 0.08
CA PRO A 257 -33.11 -33.91 1.41
C PRO A 257 -33.47 -32.89 2.49
N GLY A 258 -34.43 -33.26 3.34
CA GLY A 258 -35.02 -32.38 4.35
C GLY A 258 -36.33 -31.71 3.93
N PHE A 259 -36.52 -31.39 2.65
CA PHE A 259 -37.71 -30.65 2.17
C PHE A 259 -39.02 -31.34 2.56
N ASP A 260 -39.16 -32.64 2.26
CA ASP A 260 -40.39 -33.39 2.54
C ASP A 260 -40.70 -33.47 4.04
N ILE A 261 -39.66 -33.46 4.89
CA ILE A 261 -39.83 -33.45 6.34
C ILE A 261 -40.44 -32.11 6.78
N LEU A 262 -39.86 -31.00 6.30
CA LEU A 262 -40.31 -29.64 6.64
C LEU A 262 -41.72 -29.35 6.06
N ALA A 263 -42.07 -29.91 4.90
CA ALA A 263 -43.37 -29.70 4.25
C ALA A 263 -44.56 -30.25 5.06
N ASN A 264 -44.29 -31.15 6.01
CA ASN A 264 -45.31 -31.71 6.90
C ASN A 264 -45.63 -30.82 8.09
N PHE A 265 -44.85 -29.77 8.35
CA PHE A 265 -45.10 -28.89 9.49
C PHE A 265 -46.26 -27.93 9.23
N ARG A 266 -46.90 -27.52 10.31
CA ARG A 266 -47.99 -26.55 10.37
C ARG A 266 -47.63 -25.47 11.39
N ILE A 267 -48.13 -24.26 11.17
CA ILE A 267 -48.00 -23.19 12.16
C ILE A 267 -48.65 -23.67 13.47
N GLY A 268 -47.90 -23.57 14.55
CA GLY A 268 -48.29 -24.03 15.87
C GLY A 268 -47.71 -25.38 16.29
N ASP A 269 -47.10 -26.16 15.38
CA ASP A 269 -46.42 -27.40 15.73
C ASP A 269 -45.27 -27.14 16.71
N GLU A 270 -45.07 -28.06 17.66
CA GLU A 270 -43.97 -28.00 18.62
C GLU A 270 -42.86 -28.98 18.22
N LEU A 271 -41.62 -28.50 18.24
CA LEU A 271 -40.42 -29.27 17.93
C LEU A 271 -39.48 -29.25 19.12
N THR A 272 -38.89 -30.40 19.43
CA THR A 272 -37.84 -30.52 20.45
C THR A 272 -36.52 -30.91 19.79
N PHE A 273 -35.52 -30.03 19.87
CA PHE A 273 -34.17 -30.20 19.35
C PHE A 273 -33.24 -30.75 20.45
N THR A 274 -32.34 -31.64 20.07
CA THR A 274 -31.35 -32.30 20.93
C THR A 274 -29.98 -32.27 20.26
N PHE A 275 -28.92 -32.03 21.04
CA PHE A 275 -27.54 -31.86 20.58
C PHE A 275 -26.61 -32.81 21.35
N ARG A 276 -26.75 -34.11 21.14
CA ARG A 276 -26.13 -35.13 21.99
C ARG A 276 -24.67 -35.36 21.63
N ASP A 277 -23.76 -35.25 22.58
CA ASP A 277 -22.39 -35.74 22.39
C ASP A 277 -22.35 -37.26 22.51
N VAL A 278 -22.05 -37.94 21.41
CA VAL A 278 -22.05 -39.40 21.36
C VAL A 278 -20.90 -40.00 22.19
N GLU A 279 -19.80 -39.26 22.35
CA GLU A 279 -18.57 -39.74 22.98
C GLU A 279 -18.36 -39.19 24.40
N ASN A 280 -19.23 -38.30 24.88
CA ASN A 280 -19.17 -37.65 26.21
C ASN A 280 -17.82 -36.93 26.50
N LYS A 281 -17.22 -36.30 25.50
CA LYS A 281 -15.97 -35.54 25.61
C LYS A 281 -16.18 -34.01 25.66
N TRP A 282 -17.31 -33.52 25.16
CA TRP A 282 -17.57 -32.11 24.86
C TRP A 282 -18.67 -31.48 25.73
N ALA A 283 -19.36 -32.27 26.55
CA ALA A 283 -20.52 -31.82 27.33
C ALA A 283 -20.26 -30.61 28.24
N ASN A 284 -19.05 -30.51 28.81
CA ASN A 284 -18.67 -29.47 29.78
C ASN A 284 -17.82 -28.33 29.18
N VAL A 285 -17.62 -28.35 27.85
CA VAL A 285 -16.74 -27.41 27.17
C VAL A 285 -17.41 -26.03 27.13
N ASP A 286 -16.69 -25.01 27.62
CA ASP A 286 -17.16 -23.64 27.70
C ASP A 286 -16.73 -22.81 26.48
N GLN A 287 -15.52 -23.06 25.97
CA GLN A 287 -14.95 -22.37 24.82
C GLN A 287 -14.35 -23.39 23.86
N ALA A 288 -14.65 -23.32 22.57
CA ALA A 288 -14.03 -24.20 21.58
C ALA A 288 -13.93 -23.56 20.21
N VAL A 289 -12.87 -23.91 19.50
CA VAL A 289 -12.70 -23.63 18.06
C VAL A 289 -12.29 -24.92 17.33
N GLY A 290 -12.68 -25.04 16.07
CA GLY A 290 -12.24 -26.11 15.19
C GLY A 290 -10.76 -26.02 14.81
N GLY A 291 -10.23 -27.13 14.31
CA GLY A 291 -8.89 -27.24 13.75
C GLY A 291 -8.80 -28.42 12.79
N ASP A 292 -7.75 -28.46 11.97
CA ASP A 292 -7.59 -29.47 10.91
C ASP A 292 -7.37 -30.86 11.51
N LYS A 293 -6.24 -31.03 12.21
CA LYS A 293 -5.80 -32.36 12.67
C LYS A 293 -4.99 -32.30 13.95
N ILE A 294 -5.02 -33.40 14.68
CA ILE A 294 -4.14 -33.66 15.82
C ILE A 294 -2.70 -33.86 15.30
N LEU A 295 -1.73 -33.21 15.94
CA LEU A 295 -0.31 -33.31 15.65
C LEU A 295 0.41 -34.26 16.61
N ILE A 296 0.03 -34.21 17.88
CA ILE A 296 0.59 -35.03 18.97
C ILE A 296 -0.58 -35.64 19.72
N ASN A 297 -0.49 -36.93 20.03
CA ASN A 297 -1.43 -37.62 20.90
C ASN A 297 -0.67 -38.51 21.89
N ASN A 298 -1.02 -38.41 23.18
CA ASN A 298 -0.40 -39.17 24.27
C ASN A 298 1.16 -39.10 24.26
N GLY A 299 1.72 -37.92 24.03
CA GLY A 299 3.17 -37.70 24.02
C GLY A 299 3.90 -38.21 22.77
N ALA A 300 3.18 -38.63 21.73
CA ALA A 300 3.76 -39.10 20.47
C ALA A 300 3.22 -38.32 19.27
N ILE A 301 4.11 -37.99 18.32
CA ILE A 301 3.73 -37.40 17.03
C ILE A 301 2.90 -38.42 16.23
N VAL A 302 1.77 -37.99 15.68
CA VAL A 302 0.92 -38.86 14.87
C VAL A 302 1.57 -39.18 13.52
N SER A 303 1.28 -40.36 12.96
CA SER A 303 1.80 -40.77 11.65
C SER A 303 1.20 -39.95 10.50
N GLY A 304 1.97 -39.74 9.43
CA GLY A 304 1.46 -39.17 8.17
C GLY A 304 1.49 -37.63 8.10
N LEU A 305 2.09 -36.94 9.06
CA LEU A 305 2.31 -35.49 8.96
C LEU A 305 3.28 -35.15 7.82
N SER A 306 2.94 -34.10 7.06
CA SER A 306 3.78 -33.64 5.95
C SER A 306 5.09 -33.00 6.44
N THR A 307 6.17 -33.28 5.71
CA THR A 307 7.52 -32.73 5.90
C THR A 307 7.86 -31.66 4.86
N THR A 308 6.93 -31.36 3.94
CA THR A 308 7.18 -30.52 2.75
C THR A 308 6.20 -29.34 2.61
N ASN A 309 5.15 -29.28 3.43
CA ASN A 309 4.13 -28.22 3.37
C ASN A 309 4.53 -26.94 4.13
N TYR A 310 5.71 -26.38 3.83
CA TYR A 310 6.16 -25.15 4.48
C TYR A 310 5.20 -23.98 4.22
N SER A 311 4.64 -23.43 5.28
CA SER A 311 3.76 -22.25 5.25
C SER A 311 3.76 -21.58 6.63
N PRO A 312 3.24 -20.35 6.74
CA PRO A 312 2.84 -19.83 8.04
C PRO A 312 1.91 -20.83 8.72
N SER A 313 2.07 -21.02 10.02
CA SER A 313 1.33 -22.06 10.76
C SER A 313 0.88 -21.53 12.11
N THR A 314 -0.33 -21.93 12.51
CA THR A 314 -0.87 -21.73 13.85
C THR A 314 -1.22 -23.09 14.46
N ALA A 315 -0.93 -23.29 15.74
CA ALA A 315 -1.20 -24.53 16.45
C ALA A 315 -1.39 -24.28 17.95
N VAL A 316 -1.98 -25.26 18.64
CA VAL A 316 -2.07 -25.28 20.10
C VAL A 316 -1.55 -26.61 20.63
N GLY A 317 -0.65 -26.55 21.60
CA GLY A 317 -0.16 -27.70 22.35
C GLY A 317 -0.61 -27.67 23.81
N VAL A 318 -0.69 -28.84 24.44
CA VAL A 318 -1.04 -29.02 25.86
C VAL A 318 -0.03 -29.95 26.51
N LYS A 319 0.58 -29.50 27.61
CA LYS A 319 1.55 -30.26 28.42
C LYS A 319 0.82 -31.17 29.42
N ALA A 320 1.55 -32.10 30.03
CA ALA A 320 0.97 -33.09 30.94
C ALA A 320 0.38 -32.48 32.23
N ASP A 321 0.86 -31.29 32.63
CA ASP A 321 0.39 -30.52 33.79
C ASP A 321 -0.79 -29.58 33.47
N GLY A 322 -1.29 -29.60 32.24
CA GLY A 322 -2.38 -28.74 31.78
C GLY A 322 -1.95 -27.36 31.27
N GLU A 323 -0.65 -27.06 31.22
CA GLU A 323 -0.17 -25.84 30.56
C GLU A 323 -0.41 -25.90 29.04
N VAL A 324 -0.89 -24.80 28.49
CA VAL A 324 -1.27 -24.61 27.08
C VAL A 324 -0.24 -23.73 26.40
N VAL A 325 0.15 -24.11 25.18
CA VAL A 325 1.09 -23.36 24.33
C VAL A 325 0.36 -22.96 23.06
N PHE A 326 0.07 -21.67 22.91
CA PHE A 326 -0.29 -21.08 21.63
C PHE A 326 0.97 -20.93 20.80
N PHE A 327 0.95 -21.38 19.54
CA PHE A 327 2.10 -21.41 18.66
C PHE A 327 1.76 -20.76 17.32
N GLN A 328 2.60 -19.84 16.86
CA GLN A 328 2.49 -19.20 15.55
C GLN A 328 3.87 -19.09 14.90
N VAL A 329 3.93 -19.33 13.58
CA VAL A 329 5.14 -19.14 12.76
C VAL A 329 4.82 -18.36 11.51
N ASP A 330 5.64 -17.36 11.22
CA ASP A 330 5.59 -16.58 9.98
C ASP A 330 6.05 -17.40 8.79
N GLY A 331 5.69 -17.00 7.57
CA GLY A 331 6.11 -17.73 6.37
C GLY A 331 5.95 -16.92 5.09
N ARG A 332 6.36 -17.53 3.95
CA ARG A 332 6.29 -16.93 2.60
C ARG A 332 7.04 -15.61 2.46
N SER A 333 8.08 -15.38 3.25
CA SER A 333 8.94 -14.21 3.15
C SER A 333 10.41 -14.59 3.22
N THR A 334 11.30 -13.65 2.88
CA THR A 334 12.75 -13.82 3.07
C THR A 334 13.15 -13.88 4.54
N LEU A 335 12.31 -13.36 5.44
CA LEU A 335 12.52 -13.39 6.90
C LEU A 335 12.09 -14.72 7.51
N SER A 336 11.08 -15.38 6.95
CA SER A 336 10.62 -16.70 7.40
C SER A 336 10.06 -17.51 6.23
N GLN A 337 10.59 -18.73 6.04
CA GLN A 337 10.07 -19.68 5.06
C GLN A 337 8.69 -20.21 5.45
N GLY A 338 8.42 -20.32 6.75
CA GLY A 338 7.34 -21.11 7.30
C GLY A 338 7.83 -22.41 7.91
N ILE A 339 6.90 -23.23 8.37
CA ILE A 339 7.15 -24.50 9.05
C ILE A 339 6.23 -25.58 8.50
N SER A 340 6.71 -26.82 8.40
CA SER A 340 5.87 -27.96 7.99
C SER A 340 5.06 -28.51 9.17
N SER A 341 3.98 -29.26 8.91
CA SER A 341 3.18 -29.89 9.97
C SER A 341 4.01 -30.80 10.87
N MET A 342 4.97 -31.55 10.31
CA MET A 342 5.90 -32.38 11.07
C MET A 342 6.80 -31.54 11.98
N GLU A 343 7.37 -30.45 11.47
CA GLU A 343 8.24 -29.57 12.26
C GLU A 343 7.46 -28.85 13.38
N THR A 344 6.21 -28.45 13.15
CA THR A 344 5.32 -27.92 14.20
C THR A 344 5.13 -28.94 15.32
N ALA A 345 4.86 -30.21 14.97
CA ALA A 345 4.71 -31.28 15.95
C ALA A 345 6.01 -31.55 16.72
N GLN A 346 7.16 -31.50 16.04
CA GLN A 346 8.47 -31.67 16.68
C GLN A 346 8.80 -30.53 17.65
N PHE A 347 8.49 -29.29 17.28
CA PHE A 347 8.65 -28.13 18.17
C PHE A 347 7.79 -28.30 19.43
N LEU A 348 6.48 -28.55 19.27
CA LEU A 348 5.55 -28.67 20.40
C LEU A 348 5.87 -29.88 21.28
N LEU A 349 6.31 -31.00 20.72
CA LEU A 349 6.76 -32.15 21.50
C LEU A 349 7.99 -31.79 22.35
N LYS A 350 8.96 -31.07 21.76
CA LYS A 350 10.16 -30.61 22.49
C LYS A 350 9.84 -29.54 23.52
N ALA A 351 8.78 -28.76 23.31
CA ALA A 351 8.20 -27.86 24.31
C ALA A 351 7.51 -28.60 25.48
N GLY A 352 7.39 -29.93 25.41
CA GLY A 352 6.78 -30.78 26.43
C GLY A 352 5.29 -31.06 26.23
N CYS A 353 4.71 -30.69 25.08
CA CYS A 353 3.31 -30.95 24.80
C CYS A 353 3.06 -32.46 24.58
N VAL A 354 2.06 -32.99 25.28
CA VAL A 354 1.60 -34.38 25.16
C VAL A 354 0.39 -34.52 24.25
N LYS A 355 -0.32 -33.42 23.97
CA LYS A 355 -1.33 -33.32 22.92
C LYS A 355 -1.13 -32.01 22.14
N ALA A 356 -1.44 -32.01 20.85
CA ALA A 356 -1.41 -30.80 20.04
C ALA A 356 -2.35 -30.88 18.84
N ILE A 357 -2.86 -29.74 18.38
CA ILE A 357 -3.73 -29.59 17.22
C ILE A 357 -3.21 -28.48 16.30
N GLN A 358 -3.36 -28.68 14.99
CA GLN A 358 -3.11 -27.67 13.98
C GLN A 358 -4.37 -26.84 13.71
N LEU A 359 -4.24 -25.52 13.74
CA LEU A 359 -5.28 -24.54 13.40
C LEU A 359 -5.07 -23.98 11.99
N ASP A 360 -5.90 -23.03 11.55
CA ASP A 360 -5.73 -22.43 10.22
C ASP A 360 -4.40 -21.67 10.11
N GLY A 361 -3.76 -21.81 8.95
CA GLY A 361 -2.43 -21.29 8.68
C GLY A 361 -2.38 -20.33 7.49
N GLY A 362 -1.23 -20.22 6.85
CA GLY A 362 -1.06 -19.35 5.68
C GLY A 362 -1.35 -17.88 6.02
N GLY A 363 -2.08 -17.18 5.16
CA GLY A 363 -2.42 -15.78 5.40
C GLY A 363 -3.32 -15.55 6.62
N SER A 364 -3.96 -16.59 7.16
CA SER A 364 -4.78 -16.52 8.36
C SER A 364 -3.97 -16.49 9.66
N SER A 365 -2.70 -16.95 9.63
CA SER A 365 -1.85 -17.03 10.80
C SER A 365 -1.59 -15.66 11.42
N ALA A 366 -2.08 -15.47 12.65
CA ALA A 366 -1.92 -14.25 13.42
C ALA A 366 -1.72 -14.56 14.91
N ILE A 367 -0.90 -13.76 15.58
CA ILE A 367 -0.74 -13.77 17.04
C ILE A 367 -0.63 -12.34 17.56
N ILE A 368 -1.37 -12.06 18.63
CA ILE A 368 -1.38 -10.76 19.31
C ILE A 368 -0.97 -10.94 20.77
N ALA A 369 -0.32 -9.92 21.35
CA ALA A 369 -0.10 -9.84 22.78
C ALA A 369 -0.08 -8.40 23.28
N ARG A 370 -0.52 -8.20 24.52
CA ARG A 370 -0.41 -6.94 25.24
C ARG A 370 0.91 -6.93 25.99
N MET A 371 1.86 -6.18 25.44
CA MET A 371 3.15 -5.98 26.09
C MET A 371 2.95 -5.27 27.43
N PRO A 372 3.68 -5.64 28.50
CA PRO A 372 3.49 -5.06 29.82
C PRO A 372 3.56 -3.53 29.85
N GLY A 373 2.53 -2.90 30.40
CA GLY A 373 2.40 -1.43 30.44
C GLY A 373 1.64 -0.84 29.26
N HIS A 374 1.39 -1.60 28.19
CA HIS A 374 0.50 -1.19 27.10
C HIS A 374 -0.95 -1.48 27.48
N SER A 375 -1.89 -0.66 26.98
CA SER A 375 -3.31 -0.78 27.33
C SER A 375 -4.05 -1.89 26.60
N SER A 376 -3.61 -2.26 25.40
CA SER A 376 -4.26 -3.24 24.51
C SER A 376 -3.20 -4.06 23.77
N PRO A 377 -3.55 -5.27 23.30
CA PRO A 377 -2.65 -6.11 22.53
C PRO A 377 -2.39 -5.56 21.12
N GLY A 378 -1.19 -5.82 20.61
CA GLY A 378 -0.78 -5.53 19.24
C GLY A 378 -0.41 -6.81 18.49
N LEU A 379 -0.44 -6.74 17.15
CA LEU A 379 0.02 -7.81 16.27
C LEU A 379 1.54 -7.97 16.38
N LEU A 380 2.01 -9.20 16.62
CA LEU A 380 3.44 -9.48 16.80
C LEU A 380 4.11 -10.01 15.55
N ASN A 381 3.37 -10.79 14.76
CA ASN A 381 3.91 -11.52 13.64
C ASN A 381 3.79 -10.74 12.32
N ASN A 382 4.50 -11.17 11.27
CA ASN A 382 4.44 -10.56 9.95
C ASN A 382 3.46 -11.31 9.03
N PRO A 383 2.24 -10.79 8.76
CA PRO A 383 1.25 -11.49 7.96
C PRO A 383 1.72 -11.77 6.52
N SER A 384 1.48 -12.99 6.03
CA SER A 384 2.00 -13.40 4.73
C SER A 384 1.31 -12.77 3.52
N ASP A 385 0.14 -12.15 3.72
CA ASP A 385 -0.63 -11.49 2.66
C ASP A 385 -0.23 -10.01 2.48
N GLY A 386 0.78 -9.53 3.23
CA GLY A 386 1.16 -8.11 3.30
C GLY A 386 0.32 -7.29 4.30
N SER A 387 -0.82 -7.83 4.74
CA SER A 387 -1.66 -7.29 5.80
C SER A 387 -2.33 -8.41 6.60
N GLU A 388 -2.80 -8.09 7.82
CA GLU A 388 -3.50 -9.06 8.68
C GLU A 388 -4.82 -9.49 8.02
N ARG A 389 -4.99 -10.80 7.81
CA ARG A 389 -6.21 -11.33 7.20
C ARG A 389 -7.38 -11.33 8.18
N ALA A 390 -8.57 -11.04 7.67
CA ALA A 390 -9.81 -11.24 8.39
C ALA A 390 -10.16 -12.74 8.49
N ASN A 391 -10.24 -13.25 9.72
CA ASN A 391 -10.52 -14.64 10.07
C ASN A 391 -11.97 -14.82 10.54
N SER A 392 -12.50 -16.04 10.51
CA SER A 392 -13.85 -16.36 11.00
C SER A 392 -13.94 -16.30 12.53
N ASN A 393 -12.92 -16.84 13.23
CA ASN A 393 -12.82 -16.88 14.67
C ASN A 393 -11.36 -16.94 15.16
N GLY A 394 -11.17 -16.88 16.47
CA GLY A 394 -9.88 -16.98 17.15
C GLY A 394 -10.02 -17.34 18.63
N LEU A 395 -8.88 -17.59 19.27
CA LEU A 395 -8.77 -17.80 20.72
C LEU A 395 -8.07 -16.61 21.35
N LEU A 396 -8.76 -15.92 22.25
CA LEU A 396 -8.23 -14.81 23.03
C LEU A 396 -7.96 -15.25 24.47
N LEU A 397 -6.98 -14.60 25.11
CA LEU A 397 -6.66 -14.72 26.53
C LEU A 397 -7.14 -13.46 27.24
N VAL A 398 -8.17 -13.58 28.07
CA VAL A 398 -8.74 -12.49 28.87
C VAL A 398 -8.09 -12.50 30.26
N SER A 399 -7.76 -11.33 30.81
CA SER A 399 -7.24 -11.20 32.18
C SER A 399 -8.35 -11.44 33.21
N LYS A 400 -8.20 -12.47 34.05
CA LYS A 400 -9.09 -12.77 35.19
C LYS A 400 -9.11 -11.61 36.19
N ALA A 401 -7.97 -10.96 36.44
CA ALA A 401 -7.92 -9.75 37.25
C ALA A 401 -8.78 -8.62 36.67
N SER A 402 -8.81 -8.44 35.34
CA SER A 402 -9.67 -7.44 34.70
C SER A 402 -11.16 -7.80 34.78
N ILE A 403 -11.50 -9.10 34.75
CA ILE A 403 -12.86 -9.60 34.97
C ILE A 403 -13.30 -9.29 36.41
N ALA A 404 -12.48 -9.63 37.41
CA ALA A 404 -12.77 -9.35 38.81
C ALA A 404 -12.98 -7.85 39.08
N ILE A 405 -12.21 -6.97 38.40
CA ILE A 405 -12.41 -5.51 38.47
C ILE A 405 -13.77 -5.11 37.87
N LYS A 406 -14.10 -5.63 36.69
CA LYS A 406 -15.38 -5.36 36.01
C LYS A 406 -16.57 -5.81 36.86
N GLU A 407 -16.48 -6.96 37.50
CA GLU A 407 -17.53 -7.55 38.34
C GLU A 407 -17.62 -6.92 39.74
N GLY A 408 -16.68 -6.01 40.08
CA GLY A 408 -16.64 -5.32 41.36
C GLY A 408 -16.03 -6.14 42.51
N GLU A 409 -15.44 -7.30 42.19
CA GLU A 409 -14.76 -8.18 43.14
C GLU A 409 -13.34 -7.69 43.48
N ALA A 410 -12.73 -6.88 42.60
CA ALA A 410 -11.43 -6.26 42.80
C ALA A 410 -11.44 -4.77 42.45
N GLN A 411 -10.49 -4.01 42.98
CA GLN A 411 -10.33 -2.58 42.69
C GLN A 411 -9.21 -2.35 41.67
N LYS A 412 -9.44 -1.41 40.74
CA LYS A 412 -8.41 -0.99 39.79
C LYS A 412 -7.32 -0.19 40.53
N SER A 413 -6.09 -0.66 40.46
CA SER A 413 -4.91 0.07 40.97
C SER A 413 -4.09 0.63 39.82
N THR A 414 -3.76 1.92 39.87
CA THR A 414 -2.79 2.58 38.98
C THR A 414 -1.40 2.70 39.61
N VAL A 415 -1.20 2.13 40.80
CA VAL A 415 0.11 2.13 41.47
C VAL A 415 1.03 1.12 40.79
N ALA A 416 2.22 1.56 40.41
CA ALA A 416 3.25 0.70 39.84
C ALA A 416 3.70 -0.36 40.84
N GLY A 417 3.56 -1.64 40.47
CA GLY A 417 4.15 -2.79 41.14
C GLY A 417 5.36 -3.37 40.38
N LYS A 418 5.42 -3.14 39.06
CA LYS A 418 6.51 -3.60 38.20
C LYS A 418 6.87 -2.54 37.17
N LEU A 419 8.15 -2.49 36.80
CA LEU A 419 8.63 -1.69 35.68
C LEU A 419 9.02 -2.61 34.53
N HIS A 420 8.83 -2.14 33.30
CA HIS A 420 9.12 -2.87 32.08
C HIS A 420 9.87 -1.96 31.13
N THR A 421 11.04 -2.39 30.68
CA THR A 421 11.91 -1.60 29.81
C THR A 421 11.75 -2.00 28.34
N TYR A 422 11.88 -1.01 27.46
CA TYR A 422 11.72 -1.15 26.01
C TYR A 422 12.83 -0.42 25.26
N PRO A 423 13.45 -1.03 24.22
CA PRO A 423 13.28 -2.43 23.79
C PRO A 423 13.76 -3.41 24.88
N GLY A 424 13.27 -4.64 24.89
CA GLY A 424 13.64 -5.63 25.92
C GLY A 424 14.84 -6.49 25.55
N LEU A 425 15.10 -6.66 24.25
CA LEU A 425 16.35 -7.21 23.75
C LEU A 425 16.78 -6.38 22.54
N VAL A 426 18.04 -5.95 22.53
CA VAL A 426 18.62 -5.20 21.41
C VAL A 426 19.99 -5.76 21.05
N TYR A 427 20.27 -5.85 19.76
CA TYR A 427 21.63 -6.06 19.25
C TYR A 427 22.20 -4.70 18.89
N ALA A 428 23.37 -4.34 19.39
CA ALA A 428 23.96 -3.04 19.13
C ALA A 428 25.48 -3.12 18.97
N LEU A 429 26.05 -2.35 18.05
CA LEU A 429 27.49 -2.21 17.88
C LEU A 429 28.09 -1.25 18.93
N PRO A 430 29.39 -1.36 19.22
CA PRO A 430 30.11 -0.40 20.05
C PRO A 430 29.85 1.05 19.69
N ASP A 431 29.77 1.92 20.71
CA ASP A 431 29.63 3.38 20.62
C ASP A 431 28.33 3.88 19.96
N SER A 432 27.49 2.96 19.46
CA SER A 432 26.14 3.28 19.02
C SER A 432 25.25 3.72 20.18
N THR A 433 24.17 4.41 19.87
CA THR A 433 23.20 4.90 20.85
C THR A 433 21.92 4.08 20.80
N VAL A 434 21.43 3.63 21.96
CA VAL A 434 20.11 3.00 22.10
C VAL A 434 19.27 3.79 23.09
N GLN A 435 18.06 4.20 22.68
CA GLN A 435 17.09 4.84 23.58
C GLN A 435 16.25 3.77 24.27
N PHE A 436 16.31 3.74 25.60
CA PHE A 436 15.40 2.94 26.42
C PHE A 436 14.26 3.79 26.98
N SER A 437 13.12 3.15 27.19
CA SER A 437 11.98 3.72 27.90
C SER A 437 11.45 2.72 28.91
N ALA A 438 10.76 3.20 29.93
CA ALA A 438 10.14 2.37 30.95
C ALA A 438 8.63 2.62 30.98
N LEU A 439 7.86 1.55 31.09
CA LEU A 439 6.43 1.57 31.40
C LEU A 439 6.19 0.82 32.71
N ALA A 440 5.06 1.09 33.34
CA ALA A 440 4.70 0.47 34.61
C ALA A 440 3.43 -0.39 34.48
N THR A 441 3.41 -1.46 35.26
CA THR A 441 2.18 -2.21 35.55
C THR A 441 1.98 -2.33 37.04
N ASN A 442 0.75 -2.62 37.46
CA ASN A 442 0.51 -3.16 38.80
C ASN A 442 0.95 -4.64 38.87
N GLU A 443 0.74 -5.28 40.03
CA GLU A 443 1.11 -6.68 40.26
C GLU A 443 0.43 -7.67 39.31
N ASN A 444 -0.73 -7.31 38.76
CA ASN A 444 -1.51 -8.11 37.82
C ASN A 444 -1.17 -7.78 36.34
N TYR A 445 -0.07 -7.08 36.07
CA TYR A 445 0.36 -6.68 34.72
C TYR A 445 -0.65 -5.77 33.97
N LEU A 446 -1.61 -5.17 34.67
CA LEU A 446 -2.45 -4.11 34.11
C LEU A 446 -1.67 -2.78 34.12
N PRO A 447 -1.86 -1.89 33.12
CA PRO A 447 -1.16 -0.62 33.05
C PRO A 447 -1.30 0.21 34.32
N ALA A 448 -0.19 0.81 34.75
CA ALA A 448 -0.09 1.66 35.92
C ALA A 448 0.67 2.96 35.57
N ASP A 449 0.57 3.94 36.47
CA ASP A 449 1.26 5.20 36.32
C ASP A 449 2.77 5.00 36.55
N LEU A 450 3.59 5.61 35.69
CA LEU A 450 5.04 5.54 35.82
C LEU A 450 5.50 6.33 37.08
N PRO A 451 6.37 5.78 37.93
CA PRO A 451 6.89 6.50 39.09
C PRO A 451 7.63 7.79 38.69
N GLN A 452 7.53 8.84 39.53
CA GLN A 452 8.14 10.15 39.25
C GLN A 452 9.67 10.15 39.22
N GLN A 453 10.32 9.19 39.90
CA GLN A 453 11.77 9.08 39.96
C GLN A 453 12.18 7.71 39.44
N LEU A 454 12.89 7.70 38.31
CA LEU A 454 13.51 6.53 37.72
C LEU A 454 15.03 6.69 37.77
N VAL A 455 15.71 5.60 38.10
CA VAL A 455 17.16 5.49 38.03
C VAL A 455 17.51 4.46 36.98
N TRP A 456 18.24 4.87 35.96
CA TRP A 456 18.76 4.01 34.92
C TRP A 456 20.14 3.47 35.28
N VAL A 457 20.36 2.18 35.05
CA VAL A 457 21.63 1.49 35.30
C VAL A 457 21.96 0.61 34.11
N SER A 458 23.21 0.64 33.65
CA SER A 458 23.70 -0.23 32.58
C SER A 458 24.93 -1.00 33.04
N SER A 459 25.03 -2.27 32.61
CA SER A 459 26.25 -3.07 32.77
C SER A 459 27.22 -2.93 31.59
N THR A 460 26.92 -2.08 30.60
CA THR A 460 27.78 -1.72 29.48
C THR A 460 27.70 -0.23 29.17
N GLY A 461 28.81 0.38 28.78
CA GLY A 461 28.85 1.79 28.39
C GLY A 461 28.30 2.75 29.45
N GLU A 462 27.69 3.85 29.01
CA GLU A 462 27.13 4.89 29.88
C GLU A 462 25.66 5.14 29.51
N ILE A 463 24.77 5.19 30.50
CA ILE A 463 23.34 5.49 30.33
C ILE A 463 22.99 6.75 31.10
N ASP A 464 22.27 7.67 30.45
CA ASP A 464 21.82 8.92 31.08
C ASP A 464 20.50 8.74 31.86
N ASP A 465 20.04 9.82 32.51
CA ASP A 465 18.82 9.82 33.31
C ASP A 465 17.52 9.75 32.47
N GLN A 466 17.63 9.92 31.14
CA GLN A 466 16.55 9.74 30.18
C GLN A 466 16.55 8.34 29.55
N GLY A 467 17.46 7.46 29.94
CA GLY A 467 17.55 6.09 29.41
C GLY A 467 18.28 5.97 28.07
N LYS A 468 19.02 6.99 27.65
CA LYS A 468 19.86 6.93 26.44
C LYS A 468 21.18 6.25 26.77
N LEU A 469 21.39 5.06 26.22
CA LEU A 469 22.62 4.27 26.37
C LEU A 469 23.59 4.59 25.23
N ILE A 470 24.84 4.94 25.56
CA ILE A 470 25.99 4.81 24.68
C ILE A 470 26.60 3.43 24.93
N VAL A 471 26.60 2.58 23.91
CA VAL A 471 26.94 1.15 24.03
C VAL A 471 28.44 0.97 24.25
N GLY A 472 28.82 0.13 25.23
CA GLY A 472 30.23 -0.14 25.53
C GLY A 472 30.97 -0.86 24.39
N ASN A 473 32.29 -0.93 24.48
CA ASN A 473 33.15 -1.39 23.38
C ASN A 473 33.55 -2.87 23.42
N LYS A 474 32.98 -3.67 24.33
CA LYS A 474 33.32 -5.09 24.49
C LYS A 474 32.17 -5.98 24.02
N PRO A 475 32.38 -6.93 23.10
CA PRO A 475 31.39 -7.93 22.77
C PRO A 475 30.92 -8.72 24.00
N GLY A 476 29.63 -9.07 24.05
CA GLY A 476 29.04 -9.76 25.18
C GLY A 476 27.54 -9.51 25.34
N LYS A 477 26.97 -10.12 26.38
CA LYS A 477 25.59 -9.92 26.83
C LYS A 477 25.60 -9.02 28.06
N TYR A 478 24.76 -7.99 28.06
CA TYR A 478 24.69 -6.96 29.08
C TYR A 478 23.24 -6.66 29.43
N VAL A 479 23.02 -5.93 30.51
CA VAL A 479 21.69 -5.57 31.00
C VAL A 479 21.60 -4.06 31.21
N VAL A 480 20.48 -3.50 30.77
CA VAL A 480 20.01 -2.16 31.12
C VAL A 480 18.80 -2.29 32.04
N MET A 481 18.74 -1.50 33.10
CA MET A 481 17.64 -1.52 34.06
C MET A 481 17.08 -0.13 34.31
N ALA A 482 15.77 -0.06 34.51
CA ALA A 482 15.09 1.08 35.13
C ALA A 482 14.61 0.67 36.52
N VAL A 483 14.92 1.47 37.54
CA VAL A 483 14.60 1.17 38.94
C VAL A 483 13.89 2.35 39.59
N SER A 484 12.86 2.08 40.40
CA SER A 484 12.25 3.05 41.31
C SER A 484 11.94 2.38 42.65
N GLY A 485 12.61 2.79 43.72
CA GLY A 485 12.46 2.14 45.03
C GLY A 485 12.85 0.66 44.99
N LEU A 486 11.87 -0.23 45.20
CA LEU A 486 12.05 -1.69 45.18
C LEU A 486 11.57 -2.36 43.88
N ILE A 487 11.00 -1.60 42.95
CA ILE A 487 10.50 -2.13 41.68
C ILE A 487 11.47 -1.79 40.55
N GLY A 488 11.63 -2.71 39.60
CA GLY A 488 12.57 -2.57 38.51
C GLY A 488 12.16 -3.36 37.27
N GLY A 489 12.71 -2.97 36.12
CA GLY A 489 12.57 -3.62 34.83
C GLY A 489 13.92 -3.72 34.15
N ALA A 490 14.14 -4.77 33.36
CA ALA A 490 15.42 -5.05 32.74
C ALA A 490 15.29 -5.39 31.24
N SER A 491 16.28 -4.96 30.47
CA SER A 491 16.44 -5.26 29.05
C SER A 491 17.83 -5.85 28.80
N GLU A 492 17.93 -6.79 27.86
CA GLU A 492 19.19 -7.37 27.40
C GLU A 492 19.78 -6.53 26.23
N VAL A 493 21.08 -6.28 26.31
CA VAL A 493 21.88 -5.67 25.24
C VAL A 493 22.93 -6.68 24.80
N ILE A 494 22.86 -7.11 23.54
CA ILE A 494 23.83 -8.01 22.93
C ILE A 494 24.75 -7.20 22.04
N ILE A 495 26.03 -7.19 22.38
CA ILE A 495 27.09 -6.62 21.54
C ILE A 495 27.73 -7.79 20.79
N PRO A 496 27.41 -8.00 19.51
CA PRO A 496 27.92 -9.16 18.79
C PRO A 496 29.43 -9.02 18.51
N ASP A 497 30.13 -10.15 18.45
CA ASP A 497 31.56 -10.23 18.08
C ASP A 497 31.79 -10.01 16.59
N LYS A 498 30.77 -10.30 15.77
CA LYS A 498 30.74 -10.12 14.33
C LYS A 498 29.33 -9.85 13.84
N ILE A 499 29.21 -9.30 12.64
CA ILE A 499 27.95 -9.19 11.91
C ILE A 499 27.94 -10.15 10.72
N THR A 500 26.75 -10.52 10.23
CA THR A 500 26.61 -11.41 9.07
C THR A 500 26.44 -10.67 7.75
N THR A 501 25.82 -9.49 7.77
CA THR A 501 25.50 -8.75 6.54
C THR A 501 25.52 -7.24 6.78
N LEU A 502 25.98 -6.50 5.78
CA LEU A 502 25.88 -5.04 5.70
C LEU A 502 24.94 -4.68 4.55
N LYS A 503 24.07 -3.70 4.75
CA LYS A 503 23.17 -3.16 3.73
C LYS A 503 23.37 -1.65 3.62
N PRO A 504 24.19 -1.17 2.68
CA PRO A 504 24.29 0.27 2.42
C PRO A 504 22.96 0.82 1.87
N SER A 505 22.71 2.10 2.10
CA SER A 505 21.49 2.80 1.66
C SER A 505 21.32 2.85 0.14
N LYS A 506 22.42 2.63 -0.59
CA LYS A 506 22.51 2.59 -2.05
C LYS A 506 23.44 1.44 -2.46
N SER A 507 23.15 0.78 -3.57
CA SER A 507 24.06 -0.18 -4.20
C SER A 507 24.82 0.42 -5.38
N VAL A 508 24.25 1.46 -6.01
CA VAL A 508 24.84 2.19 -7.15
C VAL A 508 24.54 3.68 -7.01
N LEU A 509 25.50 4.53 -7.36
CA LEU A 509 25.42 5.99 -7.38
C LEU A 509 25.93 6.55 -8.72
N SER A 510 25.23 7.54 -9.24
CA SER A 510 25.69 8.37 -10.36
C SER A 510 25.73 9.81 -9.89
N LEU A 511 26.92 10.42 -9.83
CA LEU A 511 27.16 11.73 -9.21
C LEU A 511 28.12 12.56 -10.06
N LEU A 512 27.91 13.86 -10.14
CA LEU A 512 28.78 14.81 -10.83
C LEU A 512 30.01 15.17 -9.97
N PRO A 513 31.13 15.62 -10.58
CA PRO A 513 32.30 16.07 -9.83
C PRO A 513 31.96 17.21 -8.87
N GLY A 514 32.31 17.04 -7.59
CA GLY A 514 32.00 17.98 -6.52
C GLY A 514 30.68 17.72 -5.76
N ASP A 515 29.86 16.76 -6.20
CA ASP A 515 28.65 16.38 -5.47
C ASP A 515 28.98 15.84 -4.07
N VAL A 516 28.10 16.15 -3.13
CA VAL A 516 28.15 15.63 -1.75
C VAL A 516 26.87 14.86 -1.49
N ILE A 517 27.00 13.64 -1.00
CA ILE A 517 25.87 12.79 -0.64
C ILE A 517 26.10 12.16 0.74
N ASP A 518 25.04 12.10 1.53
CA ASP A 518 25.01 11.39 2.79
C ASP A 518 24.60 9.93 2.56
N LEU A 519 25.48 8.99 2.93
CA LEU A 519 25.27 7.56 2.76
C LEU A 519 25.21 6.90 4.13
N SER A 520 24.31 5.95 4.28
CA SER A 520 24.19 5.20 5.52
C SER A 520 24.33 3.70 5.28
N CYS A 521 24.62 2.97 6.35
CA CYS A 521 24.68 1.51 6.30
C CYS A 521 23.97 0.87 7.50
N GLU A 522 23.28 -0.24 7.24
CA GLU A 522 22.67 -1.05 8.28
C GLU A 522 23.44 -2.36 8.49
N ALA A 523 23.67 -2.71 9.75
CA ALA A 523 24.27 -3.97 10.15
C ALA A 523 23.21 -5.02 10.53
N TYR A 524 23.48 -6.27 10.19
CA TYR A 524 22.63 -7.41 10.54
C TYR A 524 23.45 -8.56 11.12
N TYR A 525 22.91 -9.21 12.15
CA TYR A 525 23.39 -10.48 12.70
C TYR A 525 22.32 -11.55 12.49
N GLN A 526 22.53 -12.46 11.54
CA GLN A 526 21.59 -13.51 11.15
C GLN A 526 20.19 -12.96 10.88
N ASN A 527 20.07 -11.95 10.01
CA ASN A 527 18.84 -11.20 9.70
C ASN A 527 18.22 -10.39 10.86
N ILE A 528 18.85 -10.32 12.03
CA ILE A 528 18.45 -9.37 13.09
C ILE A 528 19.17 -8.05 12.84
N LYS A 529 18.41 -6.95 12.74
CA LYS A 529 18.98 -5.61 12.65
C LYS A 529 19.79 -5.31 13.91
N VAL A 530 21.02 -4.86 13.73
CA VAL A 530 21.93 -4.45 14.80
C VAL A 530 21.95 -2.92 14.80
N VAL A 531 21.65 -2.31 15.94
CA VAL A 531 21.75 -0.86 16.12
C VAL A 531 23.19 -0.44 15.87
N SER A 532 23.36 0.51 14.96
CA SER A 532 24.65 1.02 14.51
C SER A 532 24.49 2.47 14.10
N THR A 533 25.61 3.18 14.09
CA THR A 533 25.76 4.50 13.47
C THR A 533 26.68 4.38 12.27
N ASP A 534 26.70 5.35 11.36
CA ASP A 534 27.60 5.27 10.21
C ASP A 534 29.08 5.26 10.61
N SER A 535 29.41 5.94 11.72
CA SER A 535 30.69 5.89 12.42
C SER A 535 31.03 4.53 13.04
N SER A 536 30.08 3.61 13.13
CA SER A 536 30.36 2.21 13.52
C SER A 536 31.12 1.45 12.42
N PHE A 537 31.11 1.95 11.18
CA PHE A 537 31.69 1.25 10.02
C PHE A 537 33.00 1.88 9.56
N ASN A 538 33.82 1.06 8.92
CA ASN A 538 34.98 1.53 8.18
C ASN A 538 34.60 1.76 6.72
N TRP A 539 34.59 3.03 6.33
CA TRP A 539 34.32 3.51 4.98
C TRP A 539 35.62 3.73 4.21
N GLN A 540 35.67 3.23 2.97
CA GLN A 540 36.83 3.38 2.10
C GLN A 540 36.38 3.65 0.66
N VAL A 541 37.03 4.60 0.01
CA VAL A 541 36.86 4.83 -1.43
C VAL A 541 37.93 4.01 -2.18
N GLU A 542 37.47 3.19 -3.12
CA GLU A 542 38.30 2.49 -4.09
C GLU A 542 38.24 3.24 -5.43
N GLY A 543 39.40 3.66 -5.94
CA GLY A 543 39.52 4.51 -7.13
C GLY A 543 39.72 5.99 -6.78
N ASN A 544 40.13 6.80 -7.76
CA ASN A 544 40.38 8.24 -7.57
C ASN A 544 39.12 9.08 -7.78
N ILE A 545 38.02 8.70 -7.10
CA ILE A 545 36.70 9.32 -7.32
C ILE A 545 36.32 10.31 -6.23
N GLY A 546 36.92 10.27 -5.04
CA GLY A 546 36.55 11.19 -3.97
C GLY A 546 37.00 10.76 -2.60
N THR A 547 36.40 11.34 -1.58
CA THR A 547 36.67 11.06 -0.17
C THR A 547 35.37 10.81 0.57
N ILE A 548 35.40 9.97 1.59
CA ILE A 548 34.24 9.69 2.45
C ILE A 548 34.63 9.92 3.91
N THR A 549 33.75 10.54 4.68
CA THR A 549 33.93 10.73 6.12
C THR A 549 33.60 9.44 6.89
N PRO A 550 34.03 9.30 8.15
CA PRO A 550 33.60 8.18 9.01
C PRO A 550 32.08 8.12 9.21
N ASP A 551 31.38 9.24 9.09
CA ASP A 551 29.93 9.34 9.20
C ASP A 551 29.20 9.08 7.86
N GLY A 552 29.88 8.53 6.85
CA GLY A 552 29.24 8.13 5.59
C GLY A 552 29.02 9.25 4.57
N VAL A 553 29.46 10.47 4.83
CA VAL A 553 29.32 11.59 3.88
C VAL A 553 30.38 11.48 2.79
N PHE A 554 29.95 11.10 1.59
CA PHE A 554 30.81 11.01 0.42
C PHE A 554 30.85 12.35 -0.34
N THR A 555 32.05 12.85 -0.61
CA THR A 555 32.31 14.00 -1.46
C THR A 555 33.07 13.54 -2.69
N MET A 556 32.44 13.66 -3.87
CA MET A 556 33.07 13.37 -5.14
C MET A 556 34.19 14.38 -5.40
N SER A 557 35.35 13.90 -5.87
CA SER A 557 36.44 14.78 -6.28
C SER A 557 35.99 15.67 -7.45
N LYS A 558 36.46 16.93 -7.47
CA LYS A 558 36.20 17.84 -8.59
C LYS A 558 36.86 17.39 -9.89
N ASP A 559 37.89 16.56 -9.77
CA ASP A 559 38.64 15.98 -10.89
C ASP A 559 38.32 14.48 -11.06
N ALA A 560 37.20 14.00 -10.50
CA ALA A 560 36.79 12.60 -10.62
C ALA A 560 36.45 12.25 -12.08
N GLU A 561 37.04 11.17 -12.59
CA GLU A 561 36.74 10.62 -13.92
C GLU A 561 36.47 9.11 -13.82
N GLY A 562 35.56 8.59 -14.64
CA GLY A 562 35.28 7.17 -14.75
C GLY A 562 34.39 6.60 -13.63
N SER A 563 34.77 5.44 -13.09
CA SER A 563 34.03 4.72 -12.05
C SER A 563 34.94 4.30 -10.90
N GLY A 564 34.36 4.17 -9.72
CA GLY A 564 35.01 3.64 -8.52
C GLY A 564 33.97 3.01 -7.60
N ARG A 565 34.37 2.66 -6.39
CA ARG A 565 33.48 2.04 -5.42
C ARG A 565 33.67 2.64 -4.05
N ILE A 566 32.59 2.72 -3.28
CA ILE A 566 32.66 2.94 -1.85
C ILE A 566 32.47 1.58 -1.19
N LYS A 567 33.49 1.14 -0.45
CA LYS A 567 33.44 -0.05 0.38
C LYS A 567 33.08 0.37 1.80
N VAL A 568 32.02 -0.24 2.34
CA VAL A 568 31.66 -0.16 3.76
C VAL A 568 31.95 -1.50 4.41
N SER A 569 32.58 -1.49 5.60
CA SER A 569 33.04 -2.71 6.25
C SER A 569 32.94 -2.68 7.77
N TYR A 570 32.72 -3.85 8.37
CA TYR A 570 32.81 -4.09 9.80
C TYR A 570 33.44 -5.46 10.04
N GLY A 571 34.62 -5.50 10.67
CA GLY A 571 35.42 -6.71 10.76
C GLY A 571 35.70 -7.31 9.37
N ASN A 572 35.31 -8.57 9.16
CA ASN A 572 35.49 -9.27 7.88
C ASN A 572 34.31 -9.12 6.91
N THR A 573 33.23 -8.45 7.32
CA THR A 573 32.03 -8.27 6.50
C THR A 573 32.14 -6.97 5.72
N SER A 574 31.85 -7.01 4.42
CA SER A 574 31.91 -5.83 3.54
C SER A 574 30.72 -5.78 2.60
N ALA A 575 30.30 -4.57 2.25
CA ALA A 575 29.37 -4.28 1.17
C ALA A 575 29.94 -3.15 0.31
N TYR A 576 29.39 -3.00 -0.89
CA TYR A 576 29.93 -2.10 -1.91
C TYR A 576 28.82 -1.25 -2.49
N ILE A 577 29.17 0.00 -2.79
CA ILE A 577 28.36 0.97 -3.54
C ILE A 577 29.17 1.31 -4.77
N ASP A 578 28.67 0.95 -5.95
CA ASP A 578 29.34 1.32 -7.20
C ASP A 578 29.06 2.78 -7.52
N VAL A 579 30.10 3.57 -7.78
CA VAL A 579 29.97 5.01 -8.07
C VAL A 579 30.50 5.27 -9.48
N SER A 580 29.67 5.88 -10.31
CA SER A 580 30.07 6.34 -11.63
C SER A 580 29.94 7.86 -11.72
N VAL A 581 30.93 8.51 -12.33
CA VAL A 581 30.75 9.86 -12.84
C VAL A 581 29.98 9.73 -14.16
N PRO A 582 28.76 10.27 -14.28
CA PRO A 582 28.11 10.36 -15.58
C PRO A 582 28.98 11.28 -16.44
N ALA A 583 29.38 10.82 -17.62
CA ALA A 583 30.28 11.58 -18.49
C ALA A 583 29.70 12.97 -18.80
N SER A 584 30.31 14.04 -18.26
CA SER A 584 30.01 15.43 -18.61
C SER A 584 31.27 16.29 -18.83
N PRO A 585 32.07 16.08 -19.90
CA PRO A 585 33.22 16.96 -20.22
C PRO A 585 32.85 18.17 -21.13
N ASN A 586 31.57 18.35 -21.47
CA ASN A 586 31.21 18.98 -22.74
C ASN A 586 30.26 20.20 -22.67
N ALA A 587 29.81 20.65 -21.50
CA ALA A 587 28.88 21.77 -21.41
C ALA A 587 29.52 23.11 -21.84
N ILE A 588 28.90 23.76 -22.83
CA ILE A 588 29.21 25.11 -23.30
C ILE A 588 28.32 26.13 -22.58
N GLU A 589 27.04 25.79 -22.38
CA GLU A 589 26.06 26.56 -21.61
C GLU A 589 25.01 25.59 -21.06
N ASP A 590 24.75 25.66 -19.76
CA ASP A 590 23.78 24.82 -19.04
C ASP A 590 22.57 25.61 -18.52
N PHE A 591 22.57 26.94 -18.64
CA PHE A 591 21.50 27.84 -18.19
C PHE A 591 21.28 27.89 -16.67
N GLU A 592 22.19 27.33 -15.88
CA GLU A 592 22.16 27.40 -14.42
C GLU A 592 22.90 28.66 -13.89
N GLY A 593 23.75 29.26 -14.72
CA GLY A 593 24.54 30.45 -14.40
C GLY A 593 23.85 31.79 -14.67
N ALA A 594 24.46 32.89 -14.20
CA ALA A 594 23.94 34.27 -14.37
C ALA A 594 24.24 34.90 -15.75
N ILE A 595 24.31 34.10 -16.82
CA ILE A 595 24.58 34.59 -18.18
C ILE A 595 23.31 35.23 -18.74
N GLY A 596 23.41 36.51 -19.16
CA GLY A 596 22.31 37.21 -19.80
C GLY A 596 22.14 36.80 -21.26
N TRP A 597 20.90 36.76 -21.75
CA TRP A 597 20.58 36.43 -23.13
C TRP A 597 19.82 37.54 -23.83
N GLY A 598 20.16 37.80 -25.09
CA GLY A 598 19.55 38.78 -25.97
C GLY A 598 19.13 38.17 -27.30
N HIS A 599 18.42 38.94 -28.11
CA HIS A 599 17.99 38.49 -29.42
C HIS A 599 17.98 39.60 -30.48
N THR A 600 17.98 39.20 -31.75
CA THR A 600 17.59 40.03 -32.90
C THR A 600 16.65 39.25 -33.80
N THR A 601 15.95 39.96 -34.69
CA THR A 601 15.03 39.35 -35.65
C THR A 601 15.29 39.83 -37.07
N VAL A 602 14.95 38.98 -38.03
CA VAL A 602 14.89 39.32 -39.46
C VAL A 602 13.55 38.83 -39.98
N ARG A 603 12.75 39.73 -40.55
CA ARG A 603 11.42 39.44 -41.12
C ARG A 603 10.48 38.68 -40.18
N ALA A 604 10.64 38.86 -38.87
CA ALA A 604 9.75 38.36 -37.83
C ALA A 604 8.97 39.51 -37.23
N LYS A 605 7.73 39.24 -36.80
CA LYS A 605 6.86 40.21 -36.16
C LYS A 605 7.32 40.56 -34.74
N SER A 606 7.74 39.55 -33.98
CA SER A 606 8.33 39.73 -32.65
C SER A 606 9.14 38.50 -32.23
N ALA A 607 9.98 38.68 -31.21
CA ALA A 607 10.62 37.60 -30.48
C ALA A 607 10.87 37.99 -29.02
N ASN A 608 11.02 37.00 -28.15
CA ASN A 608 11.52 37.19 -26.79
C ASN A 608 12.46 36.03 -26.43
N VAL A 609 13.54 36.32 -25.72
CA VAL A 609 14.48 35.31 -25.21
C VAL A 609 14.73 35.61 -23.74
N SER A 610 14.58 34.61 -22.89
CA SER A 610 14.84 34.71 -21.44
C SER A 610 15.28 33.37 -20.88
N VAL A 611 16.15 33.39 -19.87
CA VAL A 611 16.42 32.22 -19.03
C VAL A 611 15.34 32.18 -17.96
N ILE A 612 14.65 31.06 -17.83
CA ILE A 612 13.62 30.83 -16.81
C ILE A 612 14.07 29.71 -15.87
N GLN A 613 13.56 29.74 -14.64
CA GLN A 613 13.79 28.71 -13.63
C GLN A 613 12.50 27.90 -13.48
N ASP A 614 12.48 26.69 -14.03
CA ASP A 614 11.33 25.79 -13.97
C ASP A 614 11.85 24.34 -13.93
N PRO A 615 12.07 23.77 -12.72
CA PRO A 615 12.59 22.41 -12.57
C PRO A 615 11.63 21.33 -13.08
N SER A 616 10.35 21.67 -13.29
CA SER A 616 9.37 20.74 -13.86
C SER A 616 9.48 20.62 -15.38
N LEU A 617 10.08 21.62 -16.02
CA LEU A 617 10.25 21.71 -17.47
C LEU A 617 11.72 21.54 -17.90
N ALA A 618 12.68 21.97 -17.08
CA ALA A 618 14.11 21.89 -17.35
C ALA A 618 14.52 20.44 -17.64
N ARG A 619 15.38 20.24 -18.64
CA ARG A 619 15.86 18.90 -18.97
C ARG A 619 16.89 18.43 -17.94
N SER A 620 17.68 19.36 -17.43
CA SER A 620 18.68 19.16 -16.39
C SER A 620 18.73 20.41 -15.51
N GLY A 621 18.94 20.25 -14.19
CA GLY A 621 18.99 21.39 -13.29
C GLY A 621 17.63 22.11 -13.15
N ASN A 622 17.68 23.42 -12.97
CA ASN A 622 16.50 24.26 -12.75
C ASN A 622 16.29 25.28 -13.88
N GLY A 623 17.34 25.64 -14.60
CA GLY A 623 17.38 26.70 -15.60
C GLY A 623 17.22 26.19 -17.03
N LEU A 624 16.53 26.97 -17.86
CA LEU A 624 16.43 26.71 -19.30
C LEU A 624 16.20 28.00 -20.08
N LEU A 625 16.59 28.02 -21.36
CA LEU A 625 16.33 29.16 -22.23
C LEU A 625 14.97 29.03 -22.90
N LYS A 626 14.09 30.00 -22.66
CA LYS A 626 12.82 30.18 -23.39
C LYS A 626 13.01 31.14 -24.56
N LEU A 627 12.58 30.73 -25.76
CA LEU A 627 12.54 31.56 -26.95
C LEU A 627 11.12 31.57 -27.53
N ASP A 628 10.46 32.72 -27.43
CA ASP A 628 9.19 32.99 -28.11
C ASP A 628 9.48 33.64 -29.47
N TYR A 629 8.82 33.16 -30.53
CA TYR A 629 8.95 33.74 -31.87
C TYR A 629 7.58 33.93 -32.53
N ASP A 630 7.44 35.00 -33.31
CA ASP A 630 6.28 35.24 -34.17
C ASP A 630 6.73 35.57 -35.60
N PHE A 631 6.62 34.60 -36.51
CA PHE A 631 6.92 34.81 -37.92
C PHE A 631 5.68 35.16 -38.76
N THR A 632 4.50 35.24 -38.15
CA THR A 632 3.23 35.42 -38.88
C THR A 632 3.27 36.66 -39.76
N LEU A 633 2.77 36.52 -40.98
CA LEU A 633 2.66 37.64 -41.91
C LEU A 633 1.58 38.62 -41.44
N GLY A 634 1.89 39.91 -41.50
CA GLY A 634 1.00 41.00 -41.13
C GLY A 634 1.52 42.33 -41.66
N ASN A 635 0.83 43.43 -41.35
CA ASN A 635 1.28 44.77 -41.75
C ASN A 635 2.69 45.06 -41.23
N GLY A 636 3.61 45.36 -42.15
CA GLY A 636 5.00 45.71 -41.82
C GLY A 636 5.98 44.53 -41.73
N VAL A 637 5.57 43.28 -42.02
CA VAL A 637 6.46 42.11 -42.02
C VAL A 637 6.77 41.68 -43.45
N GLU A 638 8.04 41.77 -43.86
CA GLU A 638 8.50 41.38 -45.20
C GLU A 638 8.43 39.87 -45.44
N LYS A 639 8.15 39.48 -46.69
CA LYS A 639 8.22 38.10 -47.20
C LYS A 639 9.65 37.59 -47.36
N GLY A 640 9.82 36.27 -47.40
CA GLY A 640 11.11 35.58 -47.52
C GLY A 640 11.58 34.94 -46.22
N VAL A 641 12.85 34.50 -46.16
CA VAL A 641 13.39 33.78 -44.99
C VAL A 641 13.32 34.67 -43.73
N ALA A 642 12.59 34.21 -42.72
CA ALA A 642 12.48 34.84 -41.42
C ALA A 642 13.40 34.15 -40.39
N GLY A 643 13.85 34.89 -39.38
CA GLY A 643 14.69 34.32 -38.33
C GLY A 643 14.71 35.10 -37.03
N VAL A 644 14.88 34.36 -35.92
CA VAL A 644 15.22 34.86 -34.59
C VAL A 644 16.61 34.37 -34.23
N TYR A 645 17.45 35.26 -33.71
CA TYR A 645 18.86 35.00 -33.41
C TYR A 645 19.08 35.25 -31.92
N ALA A 646 19.27 34.19 -31.13
CA ALA A 646 19.55 34.30 -29.70
C ALA A 646 21.06 34.20 -29.43
N TYR A 647 21.54 35.07 -28.54
CA TYR A 647 22.96 35.19 -28.21
C TYR A 647 23.16 35.64 -26.76
N THR A 648 24.32 35.31 -26.21
CA THR A 648 24.72 35.72 -24.87
C THR A 648 25.07 37.20 -24.81
N LEU A 649 24.92 37.81 -23.65
CA LEU A 649 25.24 39.22 -23.37
C LEU A 649 26.41 39.30 -22.39
N ASP A 650 27.31 40.25 -22.64
CA ASP A 650 28.34 40.60 -21.67
C ASP A 650 27.65 41.14 -20.39
N PRO A 651 28.00 40.61 -19.20
CA PRO A 651 27.31 40.96 -17.97
C PRO A 651 27.42 42.45 -17.62
N ASN A 652 28.50 43.12 -18.06
CA ASN A 652 28.79 44.52 -17.76
C ASN A 652 28.27 45.48 -18.84
N THR A 653 28.51 45.17 -20.12
CA THR A 653 28.18 46.10 -21.22
C THR A 653 26.81 45.85 -21.84
N LYS A 654 26.18 44.70 -21.55
CA LYS A 654 24.92 44.24 -22.17
C LYS A 654 24.97 44.18 -23.70
N THR A 655 26.16 44.15 -24.29
CA THR A 655 26.36 43.92 -25.73
C THR A 655 26.47 42.43 -26.01
N LYS A 656 26.27 42.04 -27.26
CA LYS A 656 26.47 40.65 -27.72
C LYS A 656 27.86 40.13 -27.30
N ALA A 657 27.88 38.99 -26.64
CA ALA A 657 29.05 38.24 -26.25
C ALA A 657 29.10 36.89 -26.99
N GLU A 658 30.29 36.30 -27.07
CA GLU A 658 30.53 35.05 -27.78
C GLU A 658 30.85 33.93 -26.78
N LEU A 659 30.41 32.69 -27.07
CA LEU A 659 30.68 31.53 -26.22
C LEU A 659 31.92 30.79 -26.72
N SER A 660 32.99 30.78 -25.93
CA SER A 660 34.22 30.05 -26.26
C SER A 660 34.01 28.54 -26.12
N ILE A 661 34.46 27.78 -27.10
CA ILE A 661 34.39 26.31 -27.07
C ILE A 661 35.81 25.80 -26.75
N LYS A 662 35.92 24.98 -25.70
CA LYS A 662 37.20 24.34 -25.36
C LYS A 662 37.51 23.24 -26.39
N GLY A 663 38.79 22.87 -26.53
CA GLY A 663 39.24 21.77 -27.39
C GLY A 663 38.87 21.89 -28.89
N ASP A 664 38.92 20.75 -29.60
CA ASP A 664 38.60 20.61 -31.03
C ASP A 664 37.39 19.67 -31.21
N PRO A 665 36.15 20.15 -30.99
CA PRO A 665 34.96 19.32 -31.17
C PRO A 665 34.71 18.96 -32.64
N ILE A 666 34.04 17.84 -32.83
CA ILE A 666 33.54 17.37 -34.12
C ILE A 666 32.08 17.77 -34.38
N ALA A 667 31.33 18.12 -33.32
CA ALA A 667 29.96 18.62 -33.39
C ALA A 667 29.61 19.50 -32.18
N ILE A 668 28.49 20.22 -32.28
CA ILE A 668 27.83 20.91 -31.18
C ILE A 668 26.43 20.31 -31.03
N GLY A 669 25.92 20.16 -29.82
CA GLY A 669 24.59 19.63 -29.57
C GLY A 669 23.85 20.38 -28.47
N MET A 670 22.53 20.19 -28.41
CA MET A 670 21.67 20.78 -27.38
C MET A 670 20.36 20.01 -27.24
N TRP A 671 19.71 20.12 -26.09
CA TRP A 671 18.31 19.71 -25.95
C TRP A 671 17.38 20.81 -26.43
N VAL A 672 16.35 20.43 -27.17
CA VAL A 672 15.32 21.34 -27.68
C VAL A 672 13.94 20.77 -27.37
N TYR A 673 13.15 21.52 -26.61
CA TYR A 673 11.73 21.23 -26.44
C TYR A 673 11.00 21.79 -27.67
N GLY A 674 10.56 20.89 -28.55
CA GLY A 674 9.93 21.24 -29.80
C GLY A 674 8.45 21.64 -29.63
N ASP A 675 7.99 22.48 -30.54
CA ASP A 675 6.59 22.92 -30.68
C ASP A 675 5.95 22.42 -31.99
N ASN A 676 6.62 21.50 -32.68
CA ASN A 676 6.25 20.97 -34.00
C ASN A 676 6.06 22.08 -35.07
N SER A 677 6.78 23.19 -34.98
CA SER A 677 6.64 24.32 -35.91
C SER A 677 7.29 24.13 -37.27
N ARG A 678 8.08 23.06 -37.44
CA ARG A 678 8.92 22.81 -38.64
C ARG A 678 9.94 23.93 -38.89
N THR A 679 10.24 24.75 -37.88
CA THR A 679 11.30 25.76 -37.94
C THR A 679 12.67 25.08 -38.08
N TRP A 680 13.60 25.77 -38.72
CA TRP A 680 14.96 25.29 -38.95
C TRP A 680 15.90 25.86 -37.91
N ILE A 681 16.55 24.99 -37.11
CA ILE A 681 17.47 25.40 -36.04
C ILE A 681 18.93 25.33 -36.54
N ARG A 682 19.64 26.44 -36.39
CA ARG A 682 21.06 26.59 -36.78
C ARG A 682 21.89 27.33 -35.74
N GLY A 683 23.21 27.20 -35.83
CA GLY A 683 24.19 28.01 -35.10
C GLY A 683 25.19 28.71 -36.03
N SER A 684 25.86 29.76 -35.53
CA SER A 684 27.03 30.38 -36.18
C SER A 684 28.28 30.13 -35.36
N VAL A 685 29.31 29.58 -35.98
CA VAL A 685 30.59 29.24 -35.36
C VAL A 685 31.72 29.94 -36.11
N ARG A 686 32.70 30.46 -35.38
CA ARG A 686 33.96 30.99 -35.91
C ARG A 686 35.09 30.02 -35.60
N ASP A 687 35.93 29.72 -36.57
CA ASP A 687 37.13 28.89 -36.39
C ASP A 687 38.38 29.71 -36.01
N GLY A 688 39.49 29.01 -35.74
CA GLY A 688 40.77 29.62 -35.35
C GLY A 688 41.43 30.46 -36.44
N SER A 689 40.92 30.43 -37.69
CA SER A 689 41.35 31.32 -38.78
C SER A 689 40.53 32.61 -38.87
N GLY A 690 39.52 32.76 -38.00
CA GLY A 690 38.61 33.89 -37.97
C GLY A 690 37.45 33.79 -38.96
N GLN A 691 37.25 32.64 -39.62
CA GLN A 691 36.18 32.46 -40.60
C GLN A 691 34.90 31.94 -39.92
N SER A 692 33.80 32.66 -40.11
CA SER A 692 32.47 32.25 -39.65
C SER A 692 31.79 31.28 -40.62
N PHE A 693 31.10 30.28 -40.09
CA PHE A 693 30.31 29.30 -40.84
C PHE A 693 29.08 28.87 -40.04
N TYR A 694 28.11 28.28 -40.74
CA TYR A 694 26.88 27.80 -40.12
C TYR A 694 26.91 26.30 -39.89
N ILE A 695 26.28 25.89 -38.80
CA ILE A 695 26.03 24.49 -38.44
C ILE A 695 24.52 24.30 -38.28
N ASP A 696 24.02 23.13 -38.71
CA ASP A 696 22.61 22.81 -38.78
C ASP A 696 22.23 21.76 -37.74
N PHE A 697 21.42 22.14 -36.75
CA PHE A 697 20.92 21.23 -35.71
C PHE A 697 19.69 20.46 -36.18
N THR A 698 18.90 21.08 -37.06
CA THR A 698 17.87 20.38 -37.83
C THR A 698 18.15 20.59 -39.31
N PRO A 699 17.78 19.65 -40.20
CA PRO A 699 17.73 19.95 -41.61
C PRO A 699 16.63 20.98 -41.87
N GLU A 700 16.73 21.71 -42.98
CA GLU A 700 15.64 22.55 -43.47
C GLU A 700 14.41 21.68 -43.80
N TYR A 701 13.21 22.13 -43.44
CA TYR A 701 11.98 21.39 -43.76
C TYR A 701 11.74 21.34 -45.28
N LYS A 702 11.47 20.14 -45.78
CA LYS A 702 11.19 19.86 -47.20
C LYS A 702 9.74 19.40 -47.37
N PRO A 703 8.83 20.29 -47.82
CA PRO A 703 7.41 19.94 -47.99
C PRO A 703 7.17 18.76 -48.91
N SER A 704 8.01 18.56 -49.93
CA SER A 704 7.90 17.42 -50.87
C SER A 704 8.10 16.06 -50.22
N THR A 705 8.76 16.01 -49.06
CA THR A 705 9.04 14.76 -48.33
C THR A 705 8.38 14.72 -46.95
N GLY A 706 7.83 15.85 -46.48
CA GLY A 706 7.31 15.99 -45.12
C GLY A 706 8.36 15.84 -44.03
N THR A 707 9.65 16.02 -44.34
CA THR A 707 10.75 15.82 -43.38
C THR A 707 11.53 17.11 -43.12
N GLY A 708 12.05 17.25 -41.90
CA GLY A 708 12.96 18.31 -41.49
C GLY A 708 12.36 19.38 -40.59
N GLY A 709 13.18 20.34 -40.18
CA GLY A 709 12.84 21.31 -39.14
C GLY A 709 12.48 20.65 -37.79
N VAL A 710 11.85 21.44 -36.92
CA VAL A 710 11.29 20.97 -35.66
C VAL A 710 9.97 20.24 -35.91
N ASP A 711 10.04 18.93 -36.16
CA ASP A 711 8.89 18.05 -36.44
C ASP A 711 8.36 17.29 -35.21
N TRP A 712 8.72 17.74 -34.01
CA TRP A 712 8.40 17.07 -32.75
C TRP A 712 7.85 18.02 -31.69
N THR A 713 7.16 17.45 -30.71
CA THR A 713 6.77 18.11 -29.47
C THR A 713 7.48 17.43 -28.30
N GLY A 714 7.93 18.21 -27.31
CA GLY A 714 8.72 17.70 -26.18
C GLY A 714 10.23 17.76 -26.41
N TRP A 715 11.02 17.28 -25.46
CA TRP A 715 12.48 17.30 -25.53
C TRP A 715 13.05 16.36 -26.59
N ARG A 716 13.99 16.85 -27.41
CA ARG A 716 14.84 16.06 -28.31
C ARG A 716 16.25 16.62 -28.30
N TYR A 717 17.25 15.74 -28.29
CA TYR A 717 18.63 16.15 -28.48
C TYR A 717 18.94 16.33 -29.96
N VAL A 718 19.55 17.44 -30.32
CA VAL A 718 19.93 17.77 -31.70
C VAL A 718 21.42 18.05 -31.76
N GLU A 719 22.06 17.61 -32.84
CA GLU A 719 23.49 17.76 -33.07
C GLU A 719 23.77 18.36 -34.44
N ALA A 720 24.77 19.23 -34.48
CA ALA A 720 25.22 19.91 -35.69
C ALA A 720 26.73 19.69 -35.86
N LYS A 721 27.11 18.96 -36.91
CA LYS A 721 28.51 18.63 -37.20
C LYS A 721 29.29 19.87 -37.61
N ILE A 722 30.53 19.97 -37.12
CA ILE A 722 31.49 20.94 -37.62
C ILE A 722 32.05 20.39 -38.94
N PRO A 723 31.99 21.15 -40.06
CA PRO A 723 32.47 20.69 -41.35
C PRO A 723 33.94 20.28 -41.33
N SER A 724 34.28 19.20 -42.03
CA SER A 724 35.66 18.71 -42.16
C SER A 724 36.58 19.80 -42.74
N GLY A 725 37.75 20.00 -42.12
CA GLY A 725 38.75 20.99 -42.54
C GLY A 725 38.76 22.28 -41.73
N ARG A 726 37.80 22.48 -40.81
CA ARG A 726 37.83 23.55 -39.81
C ARG A 726 38.75 23.19 -38.65
N LYS A 727 39.43 24.17 -38.04
CA LYS A 727 40.36 23.97 -36.90
C LYS A 727 40.10 24.98 -35.79
N GLY A 728 40.21 24.54 -34.54
CA GLY A 728 40.02 25.40 -33.38
C GLY A 728 41.12 26.45 -33.18
N PRO A 729 40.99 27.34 -32.19
CA PRO A 729 39.89 27.38 -31.22
C PRO A 729 38.56 27.80 -31.89
N PHE A 730 37.45 27.21 -31.44
CA PHE A 730 36.12 27.53 -31.95
C PHE A 730 35.35 28.45 -31.00
N VAL A 731 34.51 29.29 -31.57
CA VAL A 731 33.63 30.19 -30.81
C VAL A 731 32.23 30.16 -31.40
N LEU A 732 31.21 30.02 -30.55
CA LEU A 732 29.80 30.18 -30.93
C LEU A 732 29.42 31.65 -30.90
N GLU A 733 29.27 32.23 -32.09
CA GLU A 733 28.92 33.65 -32.26
C GLU A 733 27.42 33.88 -32.11
N THR A 734 26.60 32.93 -32.55
CA THR A 734 25.14 32.96 -32.38
C THR A 734 24.69 31.53 -32.11
N PRO A 735 24.55 31.15 -30.84
CA PRO A 735 24.31 29.76 -30.47
C PRO A 735 23.02 29.19 -31.05
N ILE A 736 21.95 29.98 -31.09
CA ILE A 736 20.63 29.53 -31.52
C ILE A 736 20.07 30.49 -32.58
N ARG A 737 19.73 29.94 -33.74
CA ARG A 737 19.02 30.63 -34.83
C ARG A 737 17.80 29.81 -35.20
N VAL A 738 16.62 30.33 -34.93
CA VAL A 738 15.35 29.73 -35.32
C VAL A 738 14.91 30.38 -36.62
N MET A 739 14.79 29.60 -37.69
CA MET A 739 14.56 30.10 -39.04
C MET A 739 13.27 29.54 -39.64
N CYS A 740 12.58 30.32 -40.47
CA CYS A 740 11.51 29.84 -41.33
C CYS A 740 11.84 30.24 -42.77
N SER A 741 12.12 29.26 -43.63
CA SER A 741 12.59 29.51 -45.00
C SER A 741 11.48 29.73 -46.02
N ARG A 742 10.21 29.49 -45.63
CA ARG A 742 9.07 29.48 -46.54
C ARG A 742 7.91 30.29 -45.96
N ASP A 743 7.37 31.21 -46.75
CA ASP A 743 6.32 32.11 -46.28
C ASP A 743 5.03 31.36 -45.90
N GLU A 744 4.71 30.27 -46.60
CA GLU A 744 3.56 29.41 -46.33
C GLU A 744 3.64 28.65 -44.99
N MET A 745 4.80 28.64 -44.34
CA MET A 745 5.02 27.95 -43.06
C MET A 745 5.20 28.90 -41.87
N ARG A 746 5.01 30.21 -42.09
CA ARG A 746 5.19 31.21 -41.04
C ARG A 746 4.15 31.03 -39.92
N THR A 747 4.65 30.65 -38.75
CA THR A 747 3.87 30.45 -37.54
C THR A 747 4.48 31.24 -36.38
N LYS A 748 3.83 31.18 -35.22
CA LYS A 748 4.37 31.61 -33.94
C LYS A 748 4.40 30.44 -32.97
N GLY A 749 5.31 30.47 -32.02
CA GLY A 749 5.47 29.41 -31.04
C GLY A 749 6.53 29.73 -30.01
N THR A 750 6.85 28.72 -29.20
CA THR A 750 7.83 28.79 -28.13
C THR A 750 8.71 27.55 -28.19
N LEU A 751 10.02 27.75 -28.24
CA LEU A 751 11.00 26.69 -28.11
C LEU A 751 11.74 26.86 -26.79
N TYR A 752 12.09 25.74 -26.17
CA TYR A 752 12.96 25.73 -25.00
C TYR A 752 14.27 25.03 -25.31
N PHE A 753 15.37 25.53 -24.77
CA PHE A 753 16.71 25.01 -25.00
C PHE A 753 17.40 24.75 -23.67
N ASP A 754 18.09 23.63 -23.58
CA ASP A 754 18.86 23.25 -22.41
C ASP A 754 20.16 22.53 -22.85
N GLN A 755 21.21 22.66 -22.04
CA GLN A 755 22.50 21.99 -22.22
C GLN A 755 23.11 22.12 -23.62
N ILE A 756 23.56 23.32 -24.00
CA ILE A 756 24.42 23.47 -25.18
C ILE A 756 25.77 22.81 -24.88
N ARG A 757 26.21 21.88 -25.72
CA ARG A 757 27.39 21.04 -25.48
C ARG A 757 28.29 20.91 -26.71
N ALA A 758 29.59 20.77 -26.47
CA ALA A 758 30.57 20.32 -27.45
C ALA A 758 30.51 18.78 -27.58
N ILE A 759 30.93 18.23 -28.71
CA ILE A 759 31.10 16.78 -28.88
C ILE A 759 32.49 16.55 -29.44
N TYR A 760 33.36 15.85 -28.71
CA TYR A 760 34.71 15.47 -29.15
C TYR A 760 34.74 14.03 -29.65
N SER A 761 35.86 13.64 -30.27
CA SER A 761 36.05 12.26 -30.74
C SER A 761 36.03 11.28 -29.56
N GLY A 762 35.03 10.40 -29.52
CA GLY A 762 34.87 9.39 -28.47
C GLY A 762 33.79 9.71 -27.43
N ASP A 763 33.21 10.92 -27.45
CA ASP A 763 32.02 11.22 -26.63
C ASP A 763 30.80 10.54 -27.22
N GLU A 764 30.05 9.82 -26.39
CA GLU A 764 28.85 9.09 -26.81
C GLU A 764 27.67 9.47 -25.92
N VAL A 765 26.70 10.19 -26.49
CA VAL A 765 25.44 10.56 -25.84
C VAL A 765 24.37 9.59 -26.32
N VAL A 766 23.82 8.79 -25.40
CA VAL A 766 22.71 7.88 -25.70
C VAL A 766 21.44 8.70 -25.89
N GLN A 767 20.88 8.70 -27.09
CA GLN A 767 19.57 9.28 -27.36
C GLN A 767 18.47 8.48 -26.67
N GLU A 768 17.45 9.18 -26.16
CA GLU A 768 16.28 8.51 -25.63
C GLU A 768 15.54 7.77 -26.74
N THR A 769 15.01 6.60 -26.40
CA THR A 769 14.16 5.84 -27.30
C THR A 769 12.88 6.64 -27.60
N VAL A 770 12.71 7.04 -28.85
CA VAL A 770 11.56 7.82 -29.30
C VAL A 770 10.55 6.92 -29.97
N VAL A 771 9.30 6.95 -29.52
CA VAL A 771 8.18 6.31 -30.23
C VAL A 771 7.50 7.34 -31.13
N LYS A 772 7.61 7.14 -32.45
CA LYS A 772 6.94 7.94 -33.48
C LYS A 772 5.75 7.18 -34.03
N ILE A 773 4.53 7.64 -33.74
CA ILE A 773 3.31 7.10 -34.36
C ILE A 773 2.98 7.99 -35.55
N THR A 774 3.06 7.44 -36.76
CA THR A 774 2.81 8.16 -38.02
C THR A 774 1.39 7.97 -38.54
N SER A 775 0.74 6.86 -38.19
CA SER A 775 -0.67 6.65 -38.46
C SER A 775 -1.31 5.82 -37.35
N PRO A 776 -2.45 6.25 -36.77
CA PRO A 776 -3.08 7.57 -36.96
C PRO A 776 -2.21 8.70 -36.39
N ALA A 777 -2.43 9.93 -36.86
CA ALA A 777 -1.79 11.10 -36.28
C ALA A 777 -2.55 11.55 -35.03
N ASP A 778 -1.81 12.02 -34.03
CA ASP A 778 -2.36 12.46 -32.75
C ASP A 778 -3.34 13.64 -32.92
N ASN A 779 -4.42 13.62 -32.14
CA ASN A 779 -5.54 14.56 -32.12
C ASN A 779 -6.23 14.79 -33.48
N THR A 780 -6.12 13.84 -34.42
CA THR A 780 -6.76 13.98 -35.73
C THR A 780 -8.18 13.43 -35.76
N VAL A 781 -9.00 13.99 -36.66
CA VAL A 781 -10.33 13.46 -37.00
C VAL A 781 -10.20 12.63 -38.27
N ILE A 782 -10.55 11.35 -38.19
CA ILE A 782 -10.41 10.37 -39.27
C ILE A 782 -11.79 9.98 -39.77
N LYS A 783 -11.99 10.06 -41.08
CA LYS A 783 -13.29 9.86 -41.75
C LYS A 783 -13.53 8.41 -42.20
N THR A 784 -12.78 7.45 -41.65
CA THR A 784 -12.87 6.00 -41.94
C THR A 784 -12.66 5.18 -40.67
N GLY A 785 -13.40 4.08 -40.53
CA GLY A 785 -13.24 3.12 -39.42
C GLY A 785 -12.14 2.07 -39.64
N LYS A 786 -11.53 2.03 -40.83
CA LYS A 786 -10.32 1.23 -41.10
C LYS A 786 -9.11 2.16 -41.18
N ILE A 787 -8.18 1.98 -40.26
CA ILE A 787 -7.12 2.95 -40.02
C ILE A 787 -5.77 2.23 -40.06
N PRO A 788 -4.86 2.61 -40.98
CA PRO A 788 -3.53 2.04 -40.98
C PRO A 788 -2.81 2.41 -39.67
N LEU A 789 -2.14 1.43 -39.08
CA LEU A 789 -1.22 1.63 -37.97
C LEU A 789 0.20 1.62 -38.52
N ALA A 790 0.91 2.72 -38.31
CA ALA A 790 2.33 2.82 -38.60
C ALA A 790 3.02 3.54 -37.45
N ALA A 791 3.94 2.87 -36.78
CA ALA A 791 4.77 3.46 -35.74
C ALA A 791 6.21 2.96 -35.86
N GLU A 792 7.14 3.74 -35.34
CA GLU A 792 8.55 3.41 -35.24
C GLU A 792 9.02 3.69 -33.81
N ILE A 793 9.66 2.71 -33.19
CA ILE A 793 10.46 2.91 -32.00
C ILE A 793 11.89 3.13 -32.47
N ILE A 794 12.34 4.38 -32.40
CA ILE A 794 13.66 4.80 -32.81
C ILE A 794 14.57 4.66 -31.59
N THR A 795 15.53 3.75 -31.65
CA THR A 795 16.49 3.49 -30.57
C THR A 795 17.84 4.04 -30.96
N ASP A 796 18.59 4.56 -29.99
CA ASP A 796 20.01 4.80 -30.22
C ASP A 796 20.71 3.46 -30.51
N PRO A 797 21.47 3.31 -31.62
CA PRO A 797 22.27 2.11 -31.90
C PRO A 797 23.26 1.72 -30.78
N LYS A 798 23.56 2.66 -29.87
CA LYS A 798 24.45 2.50 -28.72
C LYS A 798 23.70 2.42 -27.38
N GLY A 799 22.38 2.63 -27.37
CA GLY A 799 21.52 2.43 -26.20
C GLY A 799 21.30 0.94 -25.92
N ALA A 800 20.57 0.62 -24.84
CA ALA A 800 20.30 -0.77 -24.46
C ALA A 800 19.54 -1.56 -25.56
N GLY A 801 18.87 -0.86 -26.48
CA GLY A 801 17.95 -1.47 -27.44
C GLY A 801 16.63 -1.86 -26.78
N VAL A 802 15.58 -2.03 -27.57
CA VAL A 802 14.26 -2.42 -27.06
C VAL A 802 14.04 -3.90 -27.30
N ASP A 803 13.55 -4.61 -26.28
CA ASP A 803 13.11 -6.00 -26.43
C ASP A 803 11.81 -6.03 -27.23
N PRO A 804 11.79 -6.56 -28.48
CA PRO A 804 10.58 -6.60 -29.28
C PRO A 804 9.46 -7.44 -28.64
N ALA A 805 9.80 -8.41 -27.78
CA ALA A 805 8.82 -9.23 -27.05
C ALA A 805 8.12 -8.46 -25.93
N SER A 806 8.71 -7.36 -25.46
CA SER A 806 8.13 -6.48 -24.44
C SER A 806 7.12 -5.47 -24.99
N ILE A 807 7.04 -5.31 -26.33
CA ILE A 807 6.22 -4.28 -26.96
C ILE A 807 4.75 -4.67 -26.89
N GLN A 808 3.94 -3.80 -26.28
CA GLN A 808 2.50 -3.94 -26.21
C GLN A 808 1.82 -2.73 -26.85
N VAL A 809 0.98 -2.98 -27.86
CA VAL A 809 0.14 -1.94 -28.48
C VAL A 809 -1.30 -2.14 -28.03
N LEU A 810 -1.86 -1.13 -27.37
CA LEU A 810 -3.21 -1.13 -26.84
C LEU A 810 -4.07 -0.11 -27.59
N LEU A 811 -5.23 -0.53 -28.09
CA LEU A 811 -6.29 0.36 -28.57
C LEU A 811 -7.44 0.33 -27.57
N ASP A 812 -7.77 1.48 -27.00
CA ASP A 812 -8.80 1.63 -25.96
C ASP A 812 -8.63 0.63 -24.81
N GLY A 813 -7.37 0.44 -24.39
CA GLY A 813 -6.98 -0.49 -23.32
C GLY A 813 -6.93 -1.98 -23.71
N ALA A 814 -7.30 -2.34 -24.94
CA ALA A 814 -7.24 -3.72 -25.43
C ALA A 814 -6.02 -3.96 -26.32
N ALA A 815 -5.32 -5.08 -26.11
CA ALA A 815 -4.15 -5.43 -26.93
C ALA A 815 -4.54 -5.71 -28.38
N LEU A 816 -3.84 -5.08 -29.31
CA LEU A 816 -3.97 -5.34 -30.75
C LEU A 816 -3.19 -6.61 -31.14
N SER A 817 -3.83 -7.48 -31.90
CA SER A 817 -3.23 -8.67 -32.51
C SER A 817 -2.93 -8.45 -34.00
N GLY A 818 -2.07 -9.29 -34.60
CA GLY A 818 -1.80 -9.26 -36.05
C GLY A 818 -0.86 -8.13 -36.50
N LEU A 819 -0.08 -7.56 -35.58
CA LEU A 819 0.91 -6.53 -35.89
C LEU A 819 2.22 -7.13 -36.41
N SER A 820 2.81 -6.49 -37.42
CA SER A 820 4.17 -6.74 -37.85
C SER A 820 5.12 -5.86 -37.05
N ILE A 821 5.92 -6.48 -36.17
CA ILE A 821 6.96 -5.84 -35.38
C ILE A 821 8.31 -6.34 -35.90
N THR A 822 9.10 -5.48 -36.55
CA THR A 822 10.36 -5.89 -37.19
C THR A 822 11.48 -4.88 -36.94
N GLY A 823 12.70 -5.41 -36.74
CA GLY A 823 13.94 -4.62 -36.56
C GLY A 823 14.77 -5.08 -35.36
N ASN A 824 16.10 -5.03 -35.50
CA ASN A 824 17.09 -5.34 -34.43
C ASN A 824 17.73 -4.07 -33.83
N GLY A 825 17.16 -2.90 -34.12
CA GLY A 825 17.56 -1.57 -33.65
C GLY A 825 16.31 -0.70 -33.60
N ASN A 826 16.14 0.21 -34.57
CA ASN A 826 14.83 0.81 -34.79
C ASN A 826 13.79 -0.29 -35.09
N ILE A 827 12.69 -0.27 -34.35
CA ILE A 827 11.61 -1.24 -34.50
C ILE A 827 10.46 -0.58 -35.24
N THR A 828 10.09 -1.16 -36.38
CA THR A 828 8.91 -0.76 -37.14
C THR A 828 7.71 -1.58 -36.70
N ILE A 829 6.61 -0.89 -36.39
CA ILE A 829 5.32 -1.47 -36.05
C ILE A 829 4.34 -1.11 -37.16
N LYS A 830 3.80 -2.13 -37.84
CA LYS A 830 2.80 -1.96 -38.90
C LYS A 830 1.59 -2.84 -38.67
N GLY A 831 0.40 -2.33 -39.00
CA GLY A 831 -0.84 -3.07 -38.97
C GLY A 831 -2.00 -2.26 -39.56
N GLU A 832 -3.21 -2.77 -39.42
CA GLU A 832 -4.44 -2.03 -39.73
C GLU A 832 -5.42 -2.24 -38.58
N MET A 833 -5.81 -1.14 -37.94
CA MET A 833 -6.88 -1.12 -36.95
C MET A 833 -8.23 -1.10 -37.66
N GLY A 834 -9.17 -1.88 -37.14
CA GLY A 834 -10.50 -2.00 -37.72
C GLY A 834 -10.60 -2.92 -38.95
N SER A 835 -9.58 -3.75 -39.18
CA SER A 835 -9.52 -4.71 -40.30
C SER A 835 -10.59 -5.79 -40.21
N ASP A 836 -10.76 -6.40 -39.03
CA ASP A 836 -11.80 -7.39 -38.73
C ASP A 836 -13.19 -6.73 -38.55
N LEU A 837 -13.24 -5.60 -37.84
CA LEU A 837 -14.45 -4.81 -37.62
C LEU A 837 -14.10 -3.31 -37.59
N PRO A 838 -14.72 -2.45 -38.41
CA PRO A 838 -14.44 -1.02 -38.40
C PRO A 838 -14.56 -0.39 -37.01
N LEU A 839 -13.64 0.52 -36.68
CA LEU A 839 -13.71 1.33 -35.46
C LEU A 839 -14.97 2.19 -35.45
N ALA A 840 -15.54 2.34 -34.26
CA ALA A 840 -16.75 3.13 -34.05
C ALA A 840 -16.45 4.63 -34.15
N ASP A 841 -17.45 5.46 -34.44
CA ASP A 841 -17.26 6.91 -34.33
C ASP A 841 -17.10 7.30 -32.86
N GLY A 842 -16.06 8.06 -32.54
CA GLY A 842 -15.69 8.22 -31.14
C GLY A 842 -14.27 8.70 -30.90
N TYR A 843 -14.02 9.03 -29.64
CA TYR A 843 -12.68 9.23 -29.13
C TYR A 843 -12.00 7.86 -29.00
N HIS A 844 -10.75 7.76 -29.43
CA HIS A 844 -9.94 6.55 -29.30
C HIS A 844 -8.56 6.89 -28.74
N THR A 845 -8.02 5.99 -27.94
CA THR A 845 -6.66 6.09 -27.40
C THR A 845 -5.81 4.92 -27.87
N LEU A 846 -4.66 5.23 -28.48
CA LEU A 846 -3.66 4.25 -28.86
C LEU A 846 -2.44 4.41 -27.95
N VAL A 847 -2.05 3.33 -27.28
CA VAL A 847 -0.90 3.29 -26.36
C VAL A 847 0.12 2.26 -26.85
N ILE A 848 1.39 2.65 -26.90
CA ILE A 848 2.51 1.75 -27.15
C ILE A 848 3.39 1.72 -25.89
N ASN A 849 3.48 0.56 -25.26
CA ASN A 849 4.38 0.29 -24.15
C ASN A 849 5.58 -0.54 -24.63
N TYR A 850 6.75 -0.33 -24.04
CA TYR A 850 7.95 -1.13 -24.29
C TYR A 850 8.85 -1.17 -23.06
N THR A 851 9.76 -2.16 -23.01
CA THR A 851 10.85 -2.25 -22.04
C THR A 851 12.17 -2.38 -22.81
N ASP A 852 13.17 -1.60 -22.44
CA ASP A 852 14.52 -1.76 -22.99
C ASP A 852 15.26 -2.94 -22.34
N PHE A 853 16.35 -3.40 -22.95
CA PHE A 853 17.13 -4.52 -22.40
C PHE A 853 17.84 -4.18 -21.07
N ALA A 854 17.80 -2.92 -20.62
CA ALA A 854 18.27 -2.50 -19.30
C ALA A 854 17.14 -2.47 -18.24
N GLY A 855 15.92 -2.85 -18.61
CA GLY A 855 14.76 -2.93 -17.71
C GLY A 855 14.01 -1.61 -17.52
N LYS A 856 14.33 -0.56 -18.30
CA LYS A 856 13.60 0.71 -18.28
C LYS A 856 12.37 0.62 -19.18
N THR A 857 11.21 0.99 -18.62
CA THR A 857 9.94 0.98 -19.34
C THR A 857 9.66 2.34 -20.01
N GLY A 858 9.05 2.33 -21.18
CA GLY A 858 8.57 3.54 -21.86
C GLY A 858 7.15 3.38 -22.40
N THR A 859 6.42 4.50 -22.44
CA THR A 859 5.03 4.56 -22.92
C THR A 859 4.85 5.77 -23.83
N LYS A 860 4.16 5.56 -24.96
CA LYS A 860 3.65 6.64 -25.82
C LYS A 860 2.17 6.44 -26.05
N ALA A 861 1.38 7.44 -25.71
CA ALA A 861 -0.03 7.50 -26.04
C ALA A 861 -0.28 8.58 -27.08
N ILE A 862 -1.23 8.32 -27.98
CA ILE A 862 -1.88 9.33 -28.82
C ILE A 862 -3.38 9.13 -28.74
N THR A 863 -4.11 10.17 -29.12
CA THR A 863 -5.56 10.14 -29.18
C THR A 863 -5.99 10.51 -30.60
N PHE A 864 -7.13 10.01 -31.05
CA PHE A 864 -7.71 10.43 -32.33
C PHE A 864 -9.23 10.27 -32.25
N THR A 865 -9.94 10.92 -33.16
CA THR A 865 -11.39 10.82 -33.27
C THR A 865 -11.75 10.16 -34.59
N VAL A 866 -12.58 9.13 -34.57
CA VAL A 866 -13.23 8.60 -35.78
C VAL A 866 -14.57 9.31 -35.94
N ASP A 867 -14.85 9.81 -37.13
CA ASP A 867 -16.08 10.55 -37.46
C ASP A 867 -16.48 10.25 -38.91
N THR A 868 -17.02 9.05 -39.14
CA THR A 868 -17.63 8.62 -40.41
C THR A 868 -19.05 9.17 -40.60
N GLY A 869 -19.62 9.82 -39.58
CA GLY A 869 -21.02 10.24 -39.52
C GLY A 869 -21.94 9.18 -38.88
N ALA A 870 -21.37 8.13 -38.29
CA ALA A 870 -22.07 7.13 -37.50
C ALA A 870 -22.40 7.67 -36.09
N PRO A 871 -23.26 6.98 -35.33
CA PRO A 871 -23.52 7.34 -33.94
C PRO A 871 -22.23 7.36 -33.11
N ARG A 872 -22.04 8.41 -32.31
CA ARG A 872 -20.90 8.59 -31.40
C ARG A 872 -21.38 8.90 -30.00
N VAL A 873 -20.79 8.25 -28.99
CA VAL A 873 -21.04 8.56 -27.58
C VAL A 873 -20.07 9.63 -27.09
N ILE A 874 -20.58 10.60 -26.33
CA ILE A 874 -19.80 11.62 -25.63
C ILE A 874 -20.28 11.74 -24.18
N ALA A 875 -19.42 12.25 -23.30
CA ALA A 875 -19.74 12.47 -21.89
C ALA A 875 -19.10 13.75 -21.36
N ALA A 876 -19.78 14.42 -20.43
CA ALA A 876 -19.28 15.61 -19.76
C ALA A 876 -19.66 15.61 -18.28
N THR A 877 -18.79 16.13 -17.41
CA THR A 877 -19.05 16.23 -15.97
C THR A 877 -19.18 17.68 -15.52
N THR A 878 -20.18 17.97 -14.70
CA THR A 878 -20.49 19.32 -14.22
C THR A 878 -21.07 19.33 -12.79
N PRO A 879 -20.62 20.23 -11.89
CA PRO A 879 -19.42 21.07 -12.04
C PRO A 879 -18.14 20.23 -11.95
N THR A 880 -17.02 20.75 -12.44
CA THR A 880 -15.70 20.09 -12.37
C THR A 880 -14.97 20.33 -11.04
N THR A 881 -15.54 21.14 -10.16
CA THR A 881 -15.06 21.43 -8.80
C THR A 881 -16.22 21.42 -7.81
N ILE A 882 -16.06 20.76 -6.66
CA ILE A 882 -17.08 20.68 -5.59
C ILE A 882 -16.46 20.81 -4.18
N THR A 883 -17.27 21.21 -3.20
CA THR A 883 -16.91 21.22 -1.77
C THR A 883 -17.10 19.83 -1.12
N GLU A 884 -16.66 19.66 0.13
CA GLU A 884 -16.96 18.45 0.94
C GLU A 884 -18.49 18.21 0.95
N SER A 885 -18.91 16.97 0.68
CA SER A 885 -20.34 16.58 0.56
C SER A 885 -21.13 17.22 -0.59
N GLY A 886 -20.48 17.88 -1.55
CA GLY A 886 -21.11 18.41 -2.76
C GLY A 886 -21.56 17.31 -3.74
N SER A 887 -22.35 17.70 -4.74
CA SER A 887 -22.79 16.81 -5.81
C SER A 887 -22.35 17.30 -7.18
N PHE A 888 -22.12 16.36 -8.09
CA PHE A 888 -21.85 16.63 -9.50
C PHE A 888 -22.54 15.59 -10.38
N ALA A 889 -22.70 15.89 -11.65
CA ALA A 889 -23.35 15.01 -12.61
C ALA A 889 -22.45 14.72 -13.81
N THR A 890 -22.41 13.46 -14.23
CA THR A 890 -21.88 13.02 -15.51
C THR A 890 -23.04 12.85 -16.49
N ILE A 891 -23.07 13.69 -17.53
CA ILE A 891 -24.08 13.68 -18.59
C ILE A 891 -23.55 12.84 -19.75
N LEU A 892 -24.34 11.84 -20.18
CA LEU A 892 -24.03 10.97 -21.30
C LEU A 892 -24.90 11.34 -22.51
N GLU A 893 -24.28 11.56 -23.65
CA GLU A 893 -24.95 12.00 -24.88
C GLU A 893 -24.51 11.18 -26.10
N ILE A 894 -25.34 11.22 -27.15
CA ILE A 894 -25.13 10.54 -28.42
C ILE A 894 -25.25 11.57 -29.54
N GLN A 895 -24.17 11.71 -30.31
CA GLN A 895 -24.17 12.48 -31.54
C GLN A 895 -24.56 11.58 -32.72
N ASN A 896 -25.35 12.10 -33.66
CA ASN A 896 -25.83 11.37 -34.86
C ASN A 896 -26.56 10.04 -34.56
N PRO A 897 -27.58 10.01 -33.69
CA PRO A 897 -28.12 8.78 -33.14
C PRO A 897 -28.95 7.92 -34.11
N LYS A 898 -29.27 8.41 -35.32
CA LYS A 898 -30.24 7.83 -36.28
C LYS A 898 -30.22 6.31 -36.42
N ASN A 899 -29.03 5.72 -36.47
CA ASN A 899 -28.84 4.28 -36.72
C ASN A 899 -28.41 3.49 -35.47
N LEU A 900 -28.41 4.09 -34.28
CA LEU A 900 -28.06 3.37 -33.06
C LEU A 900 -29.17 2.39 -32.68
N ARG A 901 -28.83 1.12 -32.50
CA ARG A 901 -29.77 0.07 -32.09
C ARG A 901 -29.57 -0.35 -30.63
N LYS A 902 -28.32 -0.48 -30.22
CA LYS A 902 -27.95 -1.00 -28.91
C LYS A 902 -26.76 -0.24 -28.33
N ILE A 903 -26.76 -0.01 -27.02
CA ILE A 903 -25.62 0.53 -26.30
C ILE A 903 -25.32 -0.30 -25.05
N TYR A 904 -24.04 -0.49 -24.77
CA TYR A 904 -23.47 -1.06 -23.57
C TYR A 904 -22.43 -0.09 -23.02
N ALA A 905 -22.55 0.27 -21.75
CA ALA A 905 -21.58 1.10 -21.04
C ALA A 905 -21.26 0.48 -19.67
N ASP A 906 -19.98 0.33 -19.40
CA ASP A 906 -19.43 -0.10 -18.12
C ASP A 906 -18.54 1.00 -17.55
N ILE A 907 -19.04 1.74 -16.55
CA ILE A 907 -18.42 2.93 -15.98
C ILE A 907 -17.91 2.61 -14.58
N LEU A 908 -16.68 3.03 -14.28
CA LEU A 908 -16.04 2.92 -12.98
C LEU A 908 -16.06 4.25 -12.25
N TYR A 909 -16.25 4.19 -10.93
CA TYR A 909 -16.09 5.29 -9.99
C TYR A 909 -15.45 4.78 -8.69
N ASP A 910 -14.77 5.65 -7.96
CA ASP A 910 -14.21 5.27 -6.65
C ASP A 910 -15.30 5.29 -5.57
N ILE A 911 -15.56 4.12 -4.98
CA ILE A 911 -16.55 3.95 -3.92
C ILE A 911 -16.17 4.65 -2.62
N ASN A 912 -14.90 4.96 -2.42
CA ASN A 912 -14.45 5.71 -1.26
C ASN A 912 -14.72 7.20 -1.45
N ASP A 913 -14.60 7.70 -2.68
CA ASP A 913 -14.73 9.13 -2.94
C ASP A 913 -16.17 9.57 -3.15
N VAL A 914 -16.98 8.77 -3.85
CA VAL A 914 -18.35 9.16 -4.22
C VAL A 914 -19.38 8.05 -4.04
N GLU A 915 -20.65 8.45 -3.93
CA GLU A 915 -21.81 7.59 -4.05
C GLU A 915 -22.73 8.06 -5.18
N VAL A 916 -23.38 7.11 -5.86
CA VAL A 916 -24.39 7.41 -6.87
C VAL A 916 -25.69 7.80 -6.19
N VAL A 917 -26.27 8.92 -6.61
CA VAL A 917 -27.59 9.39 -6.16
C VAL A 917 -28.67 8.69 -6.97
N ASP A 918 -29.62 8.07 -6.26
CA ASP A 918 -30.74 7.37 -6.89
C ASP A 918 -31.66 8.32 -7.65
N ALA A 919 -31.78 8.14 -8.96
CA ALA A 919 -32.69 8.91 -9.80
C ALA A 919 -34.13 8.35 -9.81
N ASP A 920 -34.35 7.11 -9.38
CA ASP A 920 -35.68 6.50 -9.32
C ASP A 920 -35.86 5.56 -8.13
N SER A 921 -36.16 6.17 -6.98
CA SER A 921 -36.45 5.47 -5.71
C SER A 921 -37.62 4.47 -5.75
N LYS A 922 -38.41 4.42 -6.83
CA LYS A 922 -39.53 3.47 -6.97
C LYS A 922 -39.10 2.12 -7.54
N THR A 923 -37.95 2.09 -8.22
CA THR A 923 -37.38 0.86 -8.78
C THR A 923 -36.40 0.26 -7.77
N ALA A 924 -36.39 -1.07 -7.63
CA ALA A 924 -35.54 -1.73 -6.65
C ALA A 924 -34.04 -1.61 -7.04
N GLY A 925 -33.26 -0.98 -6.16
CA GLY A 925 -31.82 -0.72 -6.36
C GLY A 925 -31.57 0.66 -7.01
N LEU A 926 -30.36 1.19 -6.84
CA LEU A 926 -30.01 2.52 -7.34
C LEU A 926 -30.12 2.61 -8.86
N GLN A 927 -30.82 3.63 -9.34
CA GLN A 927 -30.97 3.96 -10.75
C GLN A 927 -30.20 5.24 -11.11
N ILE A 928 -29.75 5.32 -12.36
CA ILE A 928 -29.28 6.57 -12.97
C ILE A 928 -30.45 7.17 -13.75
N GLU A 929 -30.42 8.46 -14.02
CA GLU A 929 -31.48 9.10 -14.80
C GLU A 929 -31.32 8.66 -16.27
N LEU A 930 -32.38 8.11 -16.86
CA LEU A 930 -32.47 7.79 -18.28
C LEU A 930 -33.53 8.65 -18.95
N GLU A 931 -33.25 9.12 -20.16
CA GLU A 931 -34.21 9.96 -20.89
C GLU A 931 -35.47 9.17 -21.31
N PRO A 932 -36.65 9.81 -21.39
CA PRO A 932 -37.91 9.12 -21.69
C PRO A 932 -37.91 8.33 -23.02
N TRP A 933 -37.10 8.75 -23.99
CA TRP A 933 -36.97 8.03 -25.26
C TRP A 933 -36.14 6.74 -25.12
N VAL A 934 -35.19 6.70 -24.19
CA VAL A 934 -34.36 5.53 -23.89
C VAL A 934 -35.18 4.45 -23.21
N LEU A 935 -36.08 4.86 -22.29
CA LEU A 935 -36.99 3.96 -21.58
C LEU A 935 -38.00 3.24 -22.50
N LYS A 936 -38.17 3.70 -23.75
CA LYS A 936 -38.97 3.01 -24.78
C LYS A 936 -38.23 1.83 -25.43
N GLY A 937 -36.90 1.78 -25.29
CA GLY A 937 -36.08 0.65 -25.69
C GLY A 937 -36.16 -0.50 -24.68
N LYS A 938 -35.45 -1.59 -24.97
CA LYS A 938 -35.37 -2.76 -24.11
C LYS A 938 -34.15 -2.69 -23.21
N ILE A 939 -34.34 -2.29 -21.95
CA ILE A 939 -33.29 -2.30 -20.94
C ILE A 939 -32.96 -3.76 -20.60
N ILE A 940 -31.77 -4.22 -21.00
CA ILE A 940 -31.25 -5.56 -20.71
C ILE A 940 -30.58 -5.57 -19.34
N THR A 941 -29.74 -4.55 -19.07
CA THR A 941 -29.04 -4.38 -17.80
C THR A 941 -29.09 -2.90 -17.41
N HIS A 942 -29.48 -2.62 -16.17
CA HIS A 942 -29.29 -1.32 -15.53
C HIS A 942 -28.91 -1.60 -14.08
N ARG A 943 -27.61 -1.56 -13.79
CA ARG A 943 -27.08 -1.94 -12.48
C ARG A 943 -26.06 -0.93 -12.01
N VAL A 944 -26.29 -0.39 -10.83
CA VAL A 944 -25.30 0.34 -10.04
C VAL A 944 -24.77 -0.62 -8.96
N ASP A 945 -23.52 -1.03 -9.09
CA ASP A 945 -22.79 -1.84 -8.11
C ASP A 945 -21.98 -0.92 -7.19
N THR A 946 -22.51 -0.70 -6.00
CA THR A 946 -21.88 0.12 -4.95
C THR A 946 -20.76 -0.59 -4.20
N THR A 947 -20.58 -1.89 -4.41
CA THR A 947 -19.49 -2.67 -3.79
C THR A 947 -18.21 -2.58 -4.59
N HIS A 948 -18.32 -2.52 -5.92
CA HIS A 948 -17.17 -2.49 -6.82
C HIS A 948 -17.01 -1.18 -7.59
N GLY A 949 -17.86 -0.18 -7.32
CA GLY A 949 -17.76 1.14 -7.96
C GLY A 949 -18.07 1.08 -9.44
N ARG A 950 -19.11 0.34 -9.84
CA ARG A 950 -19.37 0.01 -11.24
C ARG A 950 -20.81 0.32 -11.63
N ILE A 951 -21.01 0.97 -12.77
CA ILE A 951 -22.32 1.24 -13.36
C ILE A 951 -22.36 0.54 -14.71
N THR A 952 -23.24 -0.46 -14.85
CA THR A 952 -23.41 -1.20 -16.09
C THR A 952 -24.79 -0.91 -16.67
N LEU A 953 -24.80 -0.42 -17.90
CA LEU A 953 -26.01 -0.11 -18.66
C LEU A 953 -25.96 -0.85 -19.99
N GLU A 954 -27.00 -1.61 -20.31
CA GLU A 954 -27.18 -2.29 -21.60
C GLU A 954 -28.62 -2.08 -22.05
N ILE A 955 -28.81 -1.38 -23.18
CA ILE A 955 -30.12 -1.07 -23.72
C ILE A 955 -30.13 -1.48 -25.19
N ASP A 956 -31.10 -2.32 -25.54
CA ASP A 956 -31.36 -2.82 -26.89
C ASP A 956 -32.63 -2.19 -27.47
N ASP A 957 -32.96 -2.48 -28.73
CA ASP A 957 -34.18 -2.00 -29.40
C ASP A 957 -34.37 -0.46 -29.31
N LEU A 958 -33.29 0.31 -29.38
CA LEU A 958 -33.35 1.77 -29.50
C LEU A 958 -33.97 2.13 -30.87
N THR A 959 -35.08 2.85 -30.86
CA THR A 959 -35.87 3.19 -32.06
C THR A 959 -36.26 4.67 -32.08
N ASN A 960 -36.65 5.18 -33.26
CA ASN A 960 -37.13 6.57 -33.48
C ASN A 960 -36.07 7.68 -33.29
N LEU A 961 -34.80 7.41 -33.61
CA LEU A 961 -33.73 8.41 -33.54
C LEU A 961 -33.64 9.19 -34.87
N SER A 962 -33.61 10.53 -34.81
CA SER A 962 -33.51 11.40 -35.99
C SER A 962 -32.06 11.60 -36.46
N ALA A 963 -31.90 12.01 -37.73
CA ALA A 963 -30.60 12.42 -38.27
C ALA A 963 -30.29 13.86 -37.82
N GLY A 964 -29.09 14.11 -37.26
CA GLY A 964 -28.60 15.45 -36.95
C GLY A 964 -29.18 16.08 -35.68
N ASP A 965 -28.53 15.82 -34.55
CA ASP A 965 -28.25 16.67 -33.38
C ASP A 965 -27.77 15.76 -32.22
N THR A 966 -27.14 16.34 -31.20
CA THR A 966 -26.69 15.64 -29.99
C THR A 966 -27.87 15.40 -29.06
N VAL A 967 -28.11 14.15 -28.65
CA VAL A 967 -29.18 13.79 -27.70
C VAL A 967 -28.59 13.26 -26.40
N LYS A 968 -29.01 13.82 -25.27
CA LYS A 968 -28.76 13.23 -23.96
C LYS A 968 -29.50 11.89 -23.87
N PHE A 969 -28.87 10.88 -23.26
CA PHE A 969 -29.50 9.58 -23.04
C PHE A 969 -29.48 9.15 -21.56
N GLY A 970 -28.56 9.69 -20.76
CA GLY A 970 -28.62 9.53 -19.31
C GLY A 970 -27.78 10.51 -18.52
N THR A 971 -28.09 10.62 -17.22
CA THR A 971 -27.36 11.42 -16.24
C THR A 971 -26.99 10.54 -15.06
N ILE A 972 -25.70 10.55 -14.68
CA ILE A 972 -25.23 9.91 -13.45
C ILE A 972 -24.92 11.00 -12.44
N THR A 973 -25.71 11.10 -11.39
CA THR A 973 -25.48 12.06 -10.32
C THR A 973 -24.68 11.39 -9.21
N PHE A 974 -23.58 12.02 -8.82
CA PHE A 974 -22.72 11.59 -7.73
C PHE A 974 -22.81 12.58 -6.57
N LYS A 975 -22.62 12.05 -5.36
CA LYS A 975 -22.42 12.83 -4.14
C LYS A 975 -21.06 12.46 -3.55
N ALA A 976 -20.26 13.46 -3.20
CA ALA A 976 -18.98 13.25 -2.56
C ALA A 976 -19.16 12.70 -1.14
N LYS A 977 -18.35 11.71 -0.80
CA LYS A 977 -18.18 11.18 0.56
C LYS A 977 -17.13 11.99 1.31
N PRO A 978 -17.06 11.87 2.65
CA PRO A 978 -16.04 12.55 3.45
C PRO A 978 -14.59 12.24 3.03
N SER A 979 -14.38 11.08 2.40
CA SER A 979 -13.09 10.61 1.89
C SER A 979 -12.73 11.11 0.48
N PHE A 980 -13.58 11.89 -0.19
CA PHE A 980 -13.34 12.44 -1.53
C PHE A 980 -11.94 13.10 -1.62
N GLN A 981 -11.22 12.87 -2.71
CA GLN A 981 -9.86 13.39 -2.92
C GLN A 981 -9.79 14.40 -4.08
N GLU A 982 -8.65 15.09 -4.21
CA GLU A 982 -8.31 15.84 -5.43
C GLU A 982 -8.18 14.86 -6.62
N ASN A 983 -8.66 15.26 -7.82
CA ASN A 983 -8.65 14.44 -9.04
C ASN A 983 -9.45 13.12 -8.98
N THR A 984 -10.60 13.08 -8.31
CA THR A 984 -11.48 11.91 -8.37
C THR A 984 -11.91 11.66 -9.83
N GLN A 985 -11.68 10.45 -10.35
CA GLN A 985 -11.90 10.12 -11.75
C GLN A 985 -13.11 9.19 -11.95
N ILE A 986 -13.94 9.51 -12.94
CA ILE A 986 -14.96 8.60 -13.49
C ILE A 986 -14.49 8.13 -14.87
N LYS A 987 -14.42 6.81 -15.07
CA LYS A 987 -13.83 6.21 -16.28
C LYS A 987 -14.76 5.23 -16.95
N LEU A 988 -14.78 5.23 -18.27
CA LEU A 988 -15.41 4.15 -19.03
C LEU A 988 -14.42 2.97 -19.11
N ARG A 989 -14.77 1.84 -18.51
CA ARG A 989 -14.01 0.59 -18.61
C ARG A 989 -14.27 -0.13 -19.93
N LEU A 990 -15.53 -0.15 -20.36
CA LEU A 990 -15.92 -0.78 -21.63
C LEU A 990 -17.17 -0.11 -22.19
N GLY A 991 -17.04 0.51 -23.37
CA GLY A 991 -18.16 0.96 -24.20
C GLY A 991 -18.31 0.05 -25.41
N ALA A 992 -19.53 -0.36 -25.71
CA ALA A 992 -19.85 -1.02 -26.96
C ALA A 992 -21.21 -0.59 -27.48
N MET A 993 -21.38 -0.52 -28.80
CA MET A 993 -22.65 -0.18 -29.42
C MET A 993 -22.90 -1.02 -30.67
N ILE A 994 -24.17 -1.14 -31.06
CA ILE A 994 -24.55 -1.73 -32.34
C ILE A 994 -25.27 -0.67 -33.17
N VAL A 995 -24.78 -0.48 -34.39
CA VAL A 995 -25.26 0.54 -35.33
C VAL A 995 -25.80 -0.14 -36.60
N GLY A 996 -27.03 0.21 -36.97
CA GLY A 996 -27.75 -0.32 -38.13
C GLY A 996 -28.02 -1.82 -38.02
N ASP A 997 -28.01 -2.48 -39.18
CA ASP A 997 -28.23 -3.93 -39.32
C ASP A 997 -26.99 -4.76 -39.03
N ASN A 998 -25.85 -4.13 -38.69
CA ASN A 998 -24.64 -4.86 -38.35
C ASN A 998 -24.88 -5.66 -37.05
N PRO A 999 -24.71 -7.00 -37.04
CA PRO A 999 -24.86 -7.77 -35.81
C PRO A 999 -23.67 -7.63 -34.87
N ALA A 1000 -22.52 -7.13 -35.34
CA ALA A 1000 -21.29 -7.00 -34.56
C ALA A 1000 -21.27 -5.71 -33.72
N SER A 1001 -20.84 -5.83 -32.46
CA SER A 1001 -20.68 -4.70 -31.55
C SER A 1001 -19.38 -3.94 -31.82
N GLN A 1002 -19.49 -2.62 -31.96
CA GLN A 1002 -18.37 -1.70 -32.14
C GLN A 1002 -17.99 -1.11 -30.78
N ARG A 1003 -16.71 -1.14 -30.42
CA ARG A 1003 -16.23 -0.53 -29.17
C ARG A 1003 -16.07 0.97 -29.33
N PHE A 1004 -16.44 1.72 -28.29
CA PHE A 1004 -16.21 3.16 -28.21
C PHE A 1004 -15.54 3.51 -26.88
N ASN A 1005 -14.90 4.66 -26.86
CA ASN A 1005 -14.26 5.22 -25.66
C ASN A 1005 -14.71 6.67 -25.43
N ILE A 1006 -14.54 7.17 -24.20
CA ILE A 1006 -14.76 8.57 -23.80
C ILE A 1006 -13.55 9.05 -22.96
N PRO A 1007 -13.23 10.36 -22.95
CA PRO A 1007 -12.17 10.89 -22.09
C PRO A 1007 -12.43 10.63 -20.59
N ASP A 1008 -11.36 10.51 -19.81
CA ASP A 1008 -11.44 10.48 -18.34
C ASP A 1008 -12.17 11.74 -17.83
N MET A 1009 -13.13 11.56 -16.92
CA MET A 1009 -13.91 12.64 -16.35
C MET A 1009 -13.40 12.93 -14.93
N ASN A 1010 -12.82 14.11 -14.73
CA ASN A 1010 -12.17 14.48 -13.47
C ASN A 1010 -13.00 15.53 -12.69
N VAL A 1011 -13.09 15.35 -11.38
CA VAL A 1011 -13.70 16.32 -10.45
C VAL A 1011 -12.74 16.62 -9.31
N ASN A 1012 -12.58 17.91 -9.00
CA ASN A 1012 -11.64 18.41 -8.00
C ASN A 1012 -12.34 18.89 -6.72
N MET A 1013 -11.67 18.74 -5.59
CA MET A 1013 -12.11 19.29 -4.31
C MET A 1013 -11.76 20.78 -4.21
N GLU A 1014 -12.73 21.58 -3.78
CA GLU A 1014 -12.55 22.99 -3.47
C GLU A 1014 -12.36 23.18 -1.96
N TYR A 1015 -11.20 23.69 -1.55
CA TYR A 1015 -10.90 24.05 -0.16
C TYR A 1015 -11.23 25.52 0.08
N LEU A 1016 -12.11 25.79 1.04
CA LEU A 1016 -12.51 27.16 1.40
C LEU A 1016 -11.70 27.73 2.57
N LEU A 1017 -10.98 26.87 3.30
CA LEU A 1017 -10.04 27.26 4.35
C LEU A 1017 -8.60 26.99 3.91
N SER A 1018 -7.67 27.82 4.39
CA SER A 1018 -6.24 27.60 4.33
C SER A 1018 -5.72 27.22 5.71
N LEU A 1019 -4.76 26.30 5.76
CA LEU A 1019 -4.14 25.81 6.98
C LEU A 1019 -2.63 25.91 6.84
N LYS A 1020 -1.98 26.56 7.81
CA LYS A 1020 -0.52 26.68 7.91
C LYS A 1020 -0.07 26.16 9.27
N VAL A 1021 1.02 25.39 9.28
CA VAL A 1021 1.61 24.85 10.53
C VAL A 1021 3.09 25.23 10.59
N GLU A 1022 3.52 25.83 11.69
CA GLU A 1022 4.88 26.33 11.89
C GLU A 1022 5.44 25.88 13.24
N GLY A 1023 6.75 25.66 13.36
CA GLY A 1023 7.39 25.26 14.63
C GLY A 1023 7.22 23.78 14.98
N VAL A 1024 7.48 22.87 14.05
CA VAL A 1024 7.25 21.41 14.18
C VAL A 1024 8.46 20.60 14.65
N ASN A 1025 9.62 21.25 14.84
CA ASN A 1025 10.85 20.59 15.28
C ASN A 1025 10.86 20.31 16.79
N GLN A 1026 11.63 19.30 17.22
CA GLN A 1026 11.78 18.92 18.62
C GLN A 1026 12.22 20.13 19.48
N GLY A 1027 11.48 20.41 20.56
CA GLY A 1027 11.75 21.54 21.46
C GLY A 1027 11.19 22.91 21.02
N GLN A 1028 10.56 23.01 19.84
CA GLN A 1028 9.84 24.23 19.41
C GLN A 1028 8.35 24.16 19.75
N THR A 1029 7.75 25.33 19.99
CA THR A 1029 6.29 25.46 20.10
C THR A 1029 5.69 25.53 18.70
N THR A 1030 4.67 24.72 18.43
CA THR A 1030 3.97 24.67 17.16
C THR A 1030 2.80 25.66 17.14
N THR A 1031 2.70 26.47 16.08
CA THR A 1031 1.56 27.35 15.80
C THR A 1031 0.82 26.85 14.56
N ILE A 1032 -0.48 26.61 14.70
CA ILE A 1032 -1.39 26.24 13.61
C ILE A 1032 -2.27 27.46 13.32
N THR A 1033 -2.25 27.97 12.08
CA THR A 1033 -3.02 29.13 11.64
C THR A 1033 -4.05 28.73 10.59
N VAL A 1034 -5.29 29.18 10.76
CA VAL A 1034 -6.41 28.94 9.83
C VAL A 1034 -6.94 30.27 9.30
N THR A 1035 -7.01 30.39 7.97
CA THR A 1035 -7.59 31.57 7.29
C THR A 1035 -8.65 31.18 6.27
N ASP A 1036 -9.51 32.11 5.90
CA ASP A 1036 -10.39 31.97 4.74
C ASP A 1036 -9.62 32.19 3.41
N LYS A 1037 -10.32 32.06 2.27
CA LYS A 1037 -9.74 32.31 0.92
C LYS A 1037 -9.24 33.74 0.69
N SER A 1038 -9.72 34.71 1.45
CA SER A 1038 -9.29 36.11 1.37
C SER A 1038 -8.09 36.39 2.29
N GLY A 1039 -7.64 35.39 3.06
CA GLY A 1039 -6.54 35.49 4.01
C GLY A 1039 -6.95 36.01 5.39
N ASN A 1040 -8.25 36.14 5.69
CA ASN A 1040 -8.70 36.58 7.00
C ASN A 1040 -8.66 35.44 8.02
N PRO A 1041 -8.28 35.70 9.29
CA PRO A 1041 -8.32 34.69 10.35
C PRO A 1041 -9.70 34.07 10.58
N VAL A 1042 -9.75 32.78 10.89
CA VAL A 1042 -10.99 32.06 11.19
C VAL A 1042 -11.02 31.64 12.65
N GLU A 1043 -11.81 32.34 13.46
CA GLU A 1043 -12.03 32.02 14.88
C GLU A 1043 -12.87 30.75 15.06
N ASN A 1044 -12.57 29.97 16.10
CA ASN A 1044 -13.30 28.77 16.48
C ASN A 1044 -13.33 27.71 15.35
N ALA A 1045 -12.33 27.69 14.48
CA ALA A 1045 -12.08 26.60 13.54
C ALA A 1045 -11.53 25.40 14.30
N GLU A 1046 -12.10 24.24 14.01
CA GLU A 1046 -11.81 22.98 14.69
C GLU A 1046 -10.64 22.27 14.03
N ILE A 1047 -9.61 21.90 14.81
CA ILE A 1047 -8.40 21.23 14.33
C ILE A 1047 -8.48 19.74 14.61
N TYR A 1048 -8.39 18.93 13.57
CA TYR A 1048 -8.44 17.48 13.61
C TYR A 1048 -7.06 16.90 13.26
N LEU A 1049 -6.69 15.82 13.95
CA LEU A 1049 -5.45 15.06 13.71
C LEU A 1049 -5.79 13.66 13.20
N ASN A 1050 -5.10 13.18 12.17
CA ASN A 1050 -5.26 11.84 11.59
C ASN A 1050 -6.72 11.43 11.33
N GLU A 1051 -7.57 12.42 11.03
CA GLU A 1051 -9.00 12.24 10.72
C GLU A 1051 -9.80 11.53 11.83
N ILE A 1052 -9.39 11.69 13.09
CA ILE A 1052 -10.22 11.25 14.22
C ILE A 1052 -11.56 12.00 14.26
N SER A 1053 -12.59 11.40 14.88
CA SER A 1053 -13.96 11.91 14.84
C SER A 1053 -14.25 13.14 15.72
N TYR A 1054 -13.27 13.64 16.47
CA TYR A 1054 -13.43 14.80 17.35
C TYR A 1054 -12.26 15.79 17.20
N PRO A 1055 -12.47 17.09 17.41
CA PRO A 1055 -11.41 18.09 17.28
C PRO A 1055 -10.49 18.08 18.50
N PHE A 1056 -9.19 18.15 18.26
CA PHE A 1056 -8.18 18.28 19.31
C PHE A 1056 -8.11 19.71 19.85
N TRP A 1057 -8.23 20.71 18.97
CA TRP A 1057 -8.16 22.13 19.33
C TRP A 1057 -9.18 22.97 18.58
N LYS A 1058 -9.39 24.20 19.06
CA LYS A 1058 -10.13 25.25 18.37
C LYS A 1058 -9.27 26.50 18.28
N THR A 1059 -9.29 27.17 17.14
CA THR A 1059 -8.55 28.43 16.94
C THR A 1059 -9.12 29.57 17.78
N ASP A 1060 -8.24 30.49 18.19
CA ASP A 1060 -8.59 31.74 18.86
C ASP A 1060 -9.07 32.83 17.87
N GLU A 1061 -9.28 34.06 18.36
CA GLU A 1061 -9.71 35.23 17.58
C GLU A 1061 -8.75 35.60 16.43
N ASN A 1062 -7.49 35.19 16.52
CA ASN A 1062 -6.47 35.38 15.48
C ASN A 1062 -6.38 34.17 14.53
N GLY A 1063 -7.31 33.22 14.63
CA GLY A 1063 -7.31 32.01 13.83
C GLY A 1063 -6.18 31.04 14.19
N GLN A 1064 -5.65 31.11 15.42
CA GLN A 1064 -4.46 30.35 15.81
C GLN A 1064 -4.70 29.32 16.91
N VAL A 1065 -3.91 28.25 16.88
CA VAL A 1065 -3.71 27.29 17.98
C VAL A 1065 -2.21 27.19 18.23
N VAL A 1066 -1.81 27.30 19.50
CA VAL A 1066 -0.41 27.16 19.93
C VAL A 1066 -0.27 25.94 20.82
N THR A 1067 0.62 25.00 20.49
CA THR A 1067 0.75 23.69 21.17
C THR A 1067 2.18 23.16 21.12
N ASN A 1068 2.58 22.37 22.11
CA ASN A 1068 3.85 21.65 22.17
C ASN A 1068 3.68 20.13 21.92
N LEU A 1069 2.47 19.68 21.57
CA LEU A 1069 2.13 18.26 21.45
C LEU A 1069 2.45 17.66 20.08
N ILE A 1070 2.68 18.49 19.04
CA ILE A 1070 2.88 18.02 17.66
C ILE A 1070 4.24 17.31 17.49
N ALA A 1071 5.33 17.90 17.98
CA ALA A 1071 6.67 17.32 17.80
C ALA A 1071 6.81 15.90 18.43
N PRO A 1072 6.32 15.62 19.66
CA PRO A 1072 6.32 14.26 20.21
C PRO A 1072 5.43 13.26 19.45
N MET A 1073 4.37 13.73 18.77
CA MET A 1073 3.47 12.87 18.00
C MET A 1073 4.09 12.42 16.66
N LEU A 1074 5.01 13.20 16.11
CA LEU A 1074 5.70 12.91 14.85
C LEU A 1074 6.78 11.82 14.97
N GLU A 1075 7.22 11.46 16.18
CA GLU A 1075 8.23 10.40 16.40
C GLU A 1075 7.68 8.98 16.13
N ARG A 1076 6.37 8.82 15.92
CA ARG A 1076 5.70 7.51 15.77
C ARG A 1076 5.19 7.25 14.36
N GLU A 1077 4.45 8.19 13.78
CA GLU A 1077 3.87 8.11 12.44
C GLU A 1077 3.69 9.53 11.85
N PRO A 1078 3.59 9.69 10.51
CA PRO A 1078 3.23 10.96 9.90
C PRO A 1078 1.90 11.50 10.45
N LEU A 1079 1.85 12.80 10.75
CA LEU A 1079 0.67 13.43 11.33
C LEU A 1079 -0.07 14.25 10.27
N LYS A 1080 -1.34 13.93 10.02
CA LYS A 1080 -2.22 14.66 9.11
C LYS A 1080 -3.09 15.63 9.90
N ILE A 1081 -2.99 16.92 9.59
CA ILE A 1081 -3.73 18.00 10.28
C ILE A 1081 -4.75 18.60 9.30
N ARG A 1082 -5.99 18.80 9.75
CA ARG A 1082 -7.05 19.46 8.96
C ARG A 1082 -7.87 20.41 9.83
N ALA A 1083 -8.25 21.56 9.28
CA ALA A 1083 -9.20 22.47 9.90
C ALA A 1083 -10.60 22.30 9.31
N LYS A 1084 -11.63 22.40 10.16
CA LYS A 1084 -13.04 22.46 9.76
C LYS A 1084 -13.77 23.62 10.44
N LYS A 1085 -14.67 24.29 9.72
CA LYS A 1085 -15.56 25.32 10.27
C LYS A 1085 -16.84 25.41 9.43
N ASP A 1086 -18.00 25.22 10.04
CA ASP A 1086 -19.32 25.40 9.40
C ASP A 1086 -19.47 24.69 8.04
N GLY A 1087 -18.94 23.46 7.93
CA GLY A 1087 -18.95 22.66 6.70
C GLY A 1087 -17.85 23.00 5.68
N GLN A 1088 -17.02 24.00 5.95
CA GLN A 1088 -15.83 24.33 5.17
C GLN A 1088 -14.60 23.58 5.70
N ILE A 1089 -13.70 23.19 4.81
CA ILE A 1089 -12.48 22.46 5.16
C ILE A 1089 -11.24 23.06 4.53
N SER A 1090 -10.10 22.82 5.18
CA SER A 1090 -8.78 23.10 4.61
C SER A 1090 -8.22 21.89 3.87
N LYS A 1091 -7.26 22.15 2.97
CA LYS A 1091 -6.35 21.10 2.53
C LYS A 1091 -5.64 20.55 3.77
N ALA A 1092 -5.49 19.23 3.84
CA ALA A 1092 -4.79 18.62 4.96
C ALA A 1092 -3.29 18.89 4.82
N VAL A 1093 -2.63 19.24 5.92
CA VAL A 1093 -1.17 19.36 6.01
C VAL A 1093 -0.66 18.05 6.61
N VAL A 1094 0.22 17.36 5.91
CA VAL A 1094 0.90 16.16 6.42
C VAL A 1094 2.28 16.58 6.88
N LEU A 1095 2.60 16.25 8.13
CA LEU A 1095 3.89 16.51 8.76
C LEU A 1095 4.64 15.19 8.96
N GLY A 1096 5.97 15.20 8.78
CA GLY A 1096 6.82 14.02 8.97
C GLY A 1096 7.06 13.16 7.72
N GLN A 1097 7.16 13.78 6.54
CA GLN A 1097 7.74 13.15 5.34
C GLN A 1097 9.23 13.47 5.21
#